data_AF-A0A944J7F9-F1
#
_entry.id   AF-A0A944J7F9-F1
#
_cell.length_a   1.000
_cell.length_b   1.000
_cell.length_c   1.000
_cell.angle_alpha   90.00
_cell.angle_beta   90.00
_cell.angle_gamma   90.00
#
_symmetry.space_group_name_H-M   'P 1'
#
loop_
_entity.id
_entity.type
_entity.pdbx_description
1 polymer ?
#
loop_
_entity_poly.entity_id
_entity_poly.type
_entity_poly.pdbx_seq_one_letter_code
_entity_poly.pdbx_strand_id
1 'polypeptide(L)'
;MAAEAKASARATAEGEPVEVTSARTETGEVHAMPDGTMRRTEHTAPVRVKRAGQWKAINTDLHRSGDRLAPKAAPGEVTFSSGGDRELATFTDKGRSVTLKWPDPLPQPQLEGPTATYLEVLPGVDLAVSAKLDGFGHVLIVKDAQAAAQPRLKTITYGLEADGLRVEKDEASDTLRAVTPQGQEIFSTSTPRMWDSSSTGTARRAALAQESDPGVQTADLPLTLSPDTLTLTPDQDLLNGEATTYPVYLDPNFNGAKQAWTIAYSRYPSTSYWNGANWNGSYKDQPRVGYEKDTGGKSRAFFRLNSKGLGGVQVLSAQFQITNTYSWSCSGRSTELWLTGGISNQTTWSKQPSWSTKLQTKSFAYGYNSSCNARPVDFDAKVAAERAAAGNWANITVGLRSTSETDTYTWKRFNNNPKIIISYNRKPNTPSSMQTSPSTSTSTACNVAPYVTLGNTDVTLRAKISDPDGGTVKARFHLWPTGKHPNDAADGVLIINRDVQVTSGSMASTVVSKNDLKRYEGFGSGGRFSWKVSALDAHTSSGYTPTGGGCAFGFDSSRPSSPPGVTSTEFPNGDSGTWGAPARTEGSFTLASGGVSDVVKYTYGLNSNPPTTEATPSSAGGSVTVRLTPTHTGPHILYVVSHDGAGNKSDTQAYLFYASSPGTPEKPGDLNGDGHPDLYAVDSTSNLRFYPGNGEGRFGARMDVSTTGQWAGSLITHRGDWTADGYEDLITRQSDGKLWLYPTDGLGRVDEETRQEIGQFATPGEPEYIDPASVDQLVSVGDMGADPDAAKVDFAAVIGDTLWYLPGYTGGHLDYGYPIADTGWKNMTLVSPGDLDGDGHTDLIARDTVSGQVWLHQGKPGPDGGTDPFSLADPATRTAYATGLPATTHPLMTATGDASGDGVTDLWSTHLITGSGNLMFHPGRATGAAQPPLLVGPGGWHTIRSIA
;
A
#
# COMPACT_ATOMS: atom_id res chain seq x y z
N MET A 1 6.15 -5.96 -15.52
CA MET A 1 4.70 -5.95 -15.20
C MET A 1 4.22 -4.60 -14.66
N ALA A 2 4.86 -3.97 -13.66
CA ALA A 2 4.39 -2.67 -13.16
C ALA A 2 4.30 -1.55 -14.23
N ALA A 3 5.23 -1.52 -15.18
CA ALA A 3 5.24 -0.52 -16.26
C ALA A 3 4.13 -0.75 -17.31
N GLU A 4 3.89 -2.01 -17.71
CA GLU A 4 2.78 -2.38 -18.62
C GLU A 4 1.44 -2.07 -17.96
N ALA A 5 1.25 -2.44 -16.69
CA ALA A 5 0.02 -2.14 -15.95
C ALA A 5 -0.27 -0.65 -15.85
N LYS A 6 0.76 0.17 -15.60
CA LYS A 6 0.63 1.64 -15.56
C LYS A 6 0.30 2.21 -16.95
N ALA A 7 0.93 1.70 -18.00
CA ALA A 7 0.65 2.11 -19.37
C ALA A 7 -0.79 1.77 -19.77
N SER A 8 -1.28 0.56 -19.47
CA SER A 8 -2.64 0.15 -19.78
C SER A 8 -3.69 0.93 -19.00
N ALA A 9 -3.47 1.17 -17.70
CA ALA A 9 -4.38 2.03 -16.92
C ALA A 9 -4.50 3.44 -17.52
N ARG A 10 -3.37 3.99 -17.98
CA ARG A 10 -3.34 5.30 -18.65
C ARG A 10 -3.99 5.26 -20.03
N ALA A 11 -3.76 4.22 -20.83
CA ALA A 11 -4.36 4.08 -22.16
C ALA A 11 -5.89 3.98 -22.08
N THR A 12 -6.41 3.22 -21.10
CA THR A 12 -7.85 3.15 -20.85
C THR A 12 -8.41 4.49 -20.36
N ALA A 13 -7.69 5.21 -19.49
CA ALA A 13 -8.15 6.50 -18.97
C ALA A 13 -8.12 7.63 -20.02
N GLU A 14 -7.10 7.65 -20.89
CA GLU A 14 -6.91 8.68 -21.92
C GLU A 14 -7.62 8.34 -23.24
N GLY A 15 -8.03 7.08 -23.44
CA GLY A 15 -8.64 6.62 -24.69
C GLY A 15 -7.66 6.52 -25.87
N GLU A 16 -6.36 6.62 -25.61
CA GLU A 16 -5.30 6.64 -26.63
C GLU A 16 -4.19 5.62 -26.32
N PRO A 17 -3.45 5.09 -27.34
CA PRO A 17 -2.35 4.17 -27.09
C PRO A 17 -1.22 4.79 -26.27
N VAL A 18 -0.74 4.07 -25.25
CA VAL A 18 0.35 4.52 -24.37
C VAL A 18 1.55 3.59 -24.48
N GLU A 19 2.72 4.16 -24.74
CA GLU A 19 3.95 3.37 -24.87
C GLU A 19 4.45 2.81 -23.54
N VAL A 20 4.79 1.52 -23.54
CA VAL A 20 5.52 0.84 -22.47
C VAL A 20 7.01 1.15 -22.62
N THR A 21 7.45 2.30 -22.13
CA THR A 21 8.82 2.80 -22.32
C THR A 21 9.92 1.86 -21.82
N SER A 22 9.64 1.01 -20.83
CA SER A 22 10.58 -0.02 -20.35
C SER A 22 10.78 -1.18 -21.33
N ALA A 23 9.84 -1.39 -22.26
CA ALA A 23 9.91 -2.41 -23.31
C ALA A 23 10.51 -1.88 -24.62
N ARG A 24 10.82 -0.57 -24.71
CA ARG A 24 11.45 0.03 -25.88
C ARG A 24 12.86 -0.53 -26.11
N THR A 25 13.14 -0.93 -27.34
CA THR A 25 14.45 -1.39 -27.80
C THR A 25 14.95 -0.52 -28.97
N GLU A 26 16.13 -0.82 -29.50
CA GLU A 26 16.66 -0.17 -30.70
C GLU A 26 15.80 -0.43 -31.95
N THR A 27 15.11 -1.57 -31.97
CA THR A 27 14.35 -2.10 -33.13
C THR A 27 12.84 -2.13 -32.89
N GLY A 28 12.35 -1.92 -31.66
CA GLY A 28 10.94 -2.12 -31.38
C GLY A 28 10.40 -1.32 -30.21
N GLU A 29 9.07 -1.26 -30.18
CA GLU A 29 8.28 -0.58 -29.16
C GLU A 29 6.99 -1.37 -28.89
N VAL A 30 6.48 -1.25 -27.67
CA VAL A 30 5.22 -1.87 -27.25
C VAL A 30 4.31 -0.78 -26.72
N HIS A 31 3.07 -0.78 -27.16
CA HIS A 31 2.03 0.12 -26.69
C HIS A 31 0.92 -0.69 -26.03
N ALA A 32 0.44 -0.19 -24.89
CA ALA A 32 -0.84 -0.59 -24.33
C ALA A 32 -1.95 0.14 -25.08
N MET A 33 -2.96 -0.59 -25.50
CA MET A 33 -4.11 -0.07 -26.23
C MET A 33 -5.28 0.19 -25.28
N PRO A 34 -6.19 1.14 -25.59
CA PRO A 34 -7.34 1.46 -24.73
C PRO A 34 -8.29 0.28 -24.48
N ASP A 35 -8.34 -0.67 -25.41
CA ASP A 35 -9.17 -1.89 -25.35
C ASP A 35 -8.57 -2.99 -24.45
N GLY A 36 -7.43 -2.74 -23.80
CA GLY A 36 -6.74 -3.69 -22.94
C GLY A 36 -5.72 -4.57 -23.65
N THR A 37 -5.62 -4.49 -24.99
CA THR A 37 -4.66 -5.28 -25.76
C THR A 37 -3.28 -4.63 -25.80
N MET A 38 -2.27 -5.39 -26.23
CA MET A 38 -0.91 -4.89 -26.46
C MET A 38 -0.60 -4.86 -27.96
N ARG A 39 0.07 -3.80 -28.41
CA ARG A 39 0.58 -3.67 -29.78
C ARG A 39 2.08 -3.53 -29.77
N ARG A 40 2.77 -4.52 -30.36
CA ARG A 40 4.21 -4.49 -30.61
C ARG A 40 4.50 -4.09 -32.04
N THR A 41 5.45 -3.18 -32.23
CA THR A 41 6.04 -2.87 -33.53
C THR A 41 7.50 -3.25 -33.50
N GLU A 42 7.95 -4.06 -34.45
CA GLU A 42 9.33 -4.52 -34.55
C GLU A 42 9.88 -4.28 -35.96
N HIS A 43 11.04 -3.63 -36.05
CA HIS A 43 11.76 -3.30 -37.26
C HIS A 43 12.86 -4.32 -37.56
N THR A 44 13.16 -4.51 -38.83
CA THR A 44 14.27 -5.36 -39.31
C THR A 44 15.64 -4.72 -39.17
N ALA A 45 15.70 -3.42 -38.92
CA ALA A 45 16.92 -2.71 -38.58
C ALA A 45 16.66 -1.66 -37.49
N PRO A 46 17.67 -1.31 -36.67
CA PRO A 46 17.52 -0.30 -35.64
C PRO A 46 16.96 1.02 -36.18
N VAL A 47 16.10 1.68 -35.41
CA VAL A 47 15.54 3.01 -35.73
C VAL A 47 15.92 4.06 -34.68
N ARG A 48 16.52 3.62 -33.58
CA ARG A 48 16.94 4.45 -32.45
C ARG A 48 18.08 3.77 -31.68
N VAL A 49 18.86 4.55 -30.95
CA VAL A 49 19.97 4.07 -30.09
C VAL A 49 19.93 4.74 -28.73
N LYS A 50 20.40 4.04 -27.70
CA LYS A 50 20.49 4.61 -26.34
C LYS A 50 21.90 5.15 -26.09
N ARG A 51 22.02 6.45 -25.81
CA ARG A 51 23.28 7.14 -25.49
C ARG A 51 23.10 7.98 -24.23
N ALA A 52 23.99 7.82 -23.25
CA ALA A 52 23.92 8.49 -21.95
C ALA A 52 22.51 8.38 -21.29
N GLY A 53 21.89 7.20 -21.37
CA GLY A 53 20.56 6.94 -20.81
C GLY A 53 19.38 7.43 -21.66
N GLN A 54 19.60 8.20 -22.73
CA GLN A 54 18.54 8.77 -23.58
C GLN A 54 18.46 8.07 -24.94
N TRP A 55 17.24 7.91 -25.46
CA TRP A 55 17.00 7.40 -26.81
C TRP A 55 17.18 8.51 -27.84
N LYS A 56 18.02 8.29 -28.85
CA LYS A 56 18.27 9.22 -29.96
C LYS A 56 18.00 8.53 -31.30
N ALA A 57 17.61 9.31 -32.30
CA ALA A 57 17.57 8.83 -33.69
C ALA A 57 18.97 8.45 -34.16
N ILE A 58 19.05 7.51 -35.10
CA ILE A 58 20.34 7.11 -35.66
C ILE A 58 20.93 8.23 -36.51
N ASN A 59 22.22 8.46 -36.33
CA ASN A 59 23.04 9.35 -37.12
C ASN A 59 24.44 8.72 -37.26
N THR A 60 24.78 8.25 -38.45
CA THR A 60 26.05 7.59 -38.75
C THR A 60 27.17 8.55 -39.16
N ASP A 61 26.92 9.87 -39.21
CA ASP A 61 27.96 10.85 -39.52
C ASP A 61 29.12 10.73 -38.54
N LEU A 62 30.34 10.73 -39.07
CA LEU A 62 31.55 10.67 -38.25
C LEU A 62 31.85 12.02 -37.62
N HIS A 63 32.28 11.96 -36.37
CA HIS A 63 32.85 13.09 -35.65
C HIS A 63 34.06 12.62 -34.84
N ARG A 64 34.90 13.56 -34.43
CA ARG A 64 36.03 13.27 -33.55
C ARG A 64 35.53 13.00 -32.13
N SER A 65 35.94 11.87 -31.57
CA SER A 65 35.62 11.42 -30.22
C SER A 65 36.93 11.00 -29.53
N GLY A 66 37.57 11.95 -28.86
CA GLY A 66 38.92 11.75 -28.32
C GLY A 66 39.97 11.65 -29.42
N ASP A 67 40.80 10.61 -29.36
CA ASP A 67 41.82 10.23 -30.35
C ASP A 67 41.26 9.37 -31.50
N ARG A 68 39.96 9.05 -31.49
CA ARG A 68 39.27 8.23 -32.48
C ARG A 68 38.20 9.02 -33.22
N LEU A 69 37.69 8.44 -34.31
CA LEU A 69 36.47 8.88 -34.99
C LEU A 69 35.33 7.93 -34.65
N ALA A 70 34.12 8.47 -34.42
CA ALA A 70 32.95 7.67 -34.10
C ALA A 70 31.67 8.23 -34.76
N PRO A 71 30.65 7.40 -35.03
CA PRO A 71 29.35 7.88 -35.48
C PRO A 71 28.65 8.67 -34.36
N LYS A 72 27.94 9.75 -34.71
CA LYS A 72 27.20 10.59 -33.75
C LYS A 72 26.19 9.80 -32.91
N ALA A 73 25.51 8.81 -33.52
CA ALA A 73 24.53 7.95 -32.87
C ALA A 73 24.26 6.67 -33.72
N ALA A 74 25.00 5.58 -33.48
CA ALA A 74 24.78 4.29 -34.16
C ALA A 74 24.73 3.09 -33.18
N PRO A 75 24.01 2.01 -33.50
CA PRO A 75 24.03 0.75 -32.74
C PRO A 75 25.44 0.12 -32.73
N GLY A 76 25.86 -0.38 -31.57
CA GLY A 76 27.26 -0.79 -31.37
C GLY A 76 28.23 0.39 -31.28
N GLU A 77 29.45 0.12 -30.82
CA GLU A 77 30.51 1.12 -30.72
C GLU A 77 31.56 0.84 -31.80
N VAL A 78 31.35 1.39 -33.00
CA VAL A 78 32.37 1.46 -34.05
C VAL A 78 33.23 2.70 -33.80
N THR A 79 34.54 2.51 -33.82
CA THR A 79 35.50 3.62 -33.90
C THR A 79 36.49 3.39 -35.02
N PHE A 80 36.96 4.48 -35.64
CA PHE A 80 38.03 4.48 -36.63
C PHE A 80 39.24 5.29 -36.14
N SER A 81 40.41 5.03 -36.70
CA SER A 81 41.62 5.83 -36.45
C SER A 81 41.39 7.31 -36.78
N SER A 82 42.02 8.22 -36.04
CA SER A 82 42.13 9.63 -36.46
C SER A 82 43.46 9.95 -37.16
N GLY A 83 44.24 8.91 -37.49
CA GLY A 83 45.57 8.97 -38.08
C GLY A 83 46.70 8.89 -37.04
N GLY A 84 47.86 8.39 -37.45
CA GLY A 84 49.08 8.25 -36.64
C GLY A 84 49.26 6.89 -35.95
N ASP A 85 48.23 6.07 -35.90
CA ASP A 85 48.25 4.70 -35.35
C ASP A 85 48.04 3.64 -36.45
N ARG A 86 48.09 2.36 -36.07
CA ARG A 86 47.81 1.22 -36.95
C ARG A 86 46.39 0.68 -36.81
N GLU A 87 45.58 1.19 -35.90
CA GLU A 87 44.29 0.60 -35.52
C GLU A 87 43.17 1.18 -36.40
N LEU A 88 42.99 0.59 -37.58
CA LEU A 88 42.05 1.09 -38.59
C LEU A 88 40.62 1.22 -38.06
N ALA A 89 40.07 0.14 -37.47
CA ALA A 89 38.69 0.09 -37.03
C ALA A 89 38.52 -0.85 -35.85
N THR A 90 37.71 -0.45 -34.86
CA THR A 90 37.32 -1.29 -33.72
C THR A 90 35.82 -1.32 -33.61
N PHE A 91 35.25 -2.53 -33.57
CA PHE A 91 33.83 -2.74 -33.30
C PHE A 91 33.67 -3.36 -31.91
N THR A 92 32.93 -2.69 -31.03
CA THR A 92 32.64 -3.16 -29.68
C THR A 92 31.14 -3.41 -29.48
N ASP A 93 30.79 -4.58 -28.94
CA ASP A 93 29.45 -4.93 -28.51
C ASP A 93 29.48 -5.55 -27.10
N LYS A 94 28.81 -4.91 -26.14
CA LYS A 94 28.70 -5.39 -24.75
C LYS A 94 30.05 -5.79 -24.10
N GLY A 95 31.08 -4.96 -24.31
CA GLY A 95 32.42 -5.15 -23.75
C GLY A 95 33.27 -6.21 -24.43
N ARG A 96 32.86 -6.72 -25.59
CA ARG A 96 33.67 -7.58 -26.48
C ARG A 96 34.01 -6.82 -27.74
N SER A 97 35.19 -7.05 -28.31
CA SER A 97 35.64 -6.25 -29.45
C SER A 97 36.32 -7.07 -30.54
N VAL A 98 36.25 -6.56 -31.78
CA VAL A 98 37.09 -6.97 -32.90
C VAL A 98 37.77 -5.71 -33.44
N THR A 99 39.10 -5.73 -33.53
CA THR A 99 39.93 -4.65 -34.04
C THR A 99 40.66 -5.10 -35.30
N LEU A 100 40.54 -4.30 -36.36
CA LEU A 100 41.26 -4.45 -37.60
C LEU A 100 42.40 -3.43 -37.65
N LYS A 101 43.61 -3.89 -37.99
CA LYS A 101 44.83 -3.07 -38.01
C LYS A 101 45.40 -2.98 -39.42
N TRP A 102 45.77 -1.79 -39.85
CA TRP A 102 46.57 -1.57 -41.06
C TRP A 102 48.05 -1.82 -40.76
N PRO A 103 48.85 -2.41 -41.68
CA PRO A 103 50.26 -2.73 -41.40
C PRO A 103 51.13 -1.53 -41.01
N ASP A 104 50.83 -0.35 -41.55
CA ASP A 104 51.57 0.89 -41.35
C ASP A 104 50.74 1.93 -40.60
N PRO A 105 51.38 2.95 -39.98
CA PRO A 105 50.65 4.08 -39.41
C PRO A 105 49.76 4.76 -40.46
N LEU A 106 48.49 4.94 -40.15
CA LEU A 106 47.50 5.54 -41.02
C LEU A 106 47.72 7.06 -41.13
N PRO A 107 47.53 7.66 -42.32
CA PRO A 107 47.55 9.11 -42.48
C PRO A 107 46.34 9.76 -41.80
N GLN A 108 46.29 11.09 -41.75
CA GLN A 108 45.07 11.77 -41.28
C GLN A 108 43.93 11.58 -42.30
N PRO A 109 42.73 11.15 -41.87
CA PRO A 109 41.62 10.91 -42.79
C PRO A 109 40.87 12.19 -43.17
N GLN A 110 40.29 12.20 -44.37
CA GLN A 110 39.28 13.17 -44.79
C GLN A 110 37.87 12.65 -44.48
N LEU A 111 37.02 13.48 -43.87
CA LEU A 111 35.67 13.07 -43.44
C LEU A 111 34.60 13.58 -44.41
N GLU A 112 33.74 12.69 -44.86
CA GLU A 112 32.54 13.00 -45.63
C GLU A 112 31.35 12.17 -45.12
N GLY A 113 30.46 12.81 -44.37
CA GLY A 113 29.30 12.14 -43.76
C GLY A 113 29.73 10.94 -42.89
N PRO A 114 29.30 9.70 -43.22
CA PRO A 114 29.68 8.49 -42.47
C PRO A 114 31.07 7.93 -42.84
N THR A 115 31.81 8.54 -43.77
CA THR A 115 33.04 7.97 -44.35
C THR A 115 34.28 8.75 -43.94
N ALA A 116 35.36 8.02 -43.62
CA ALA A 116 36.71 8.52 -43.39
C ALA A 116 37.67 7.92 -44.44
N THR A 117 38.30 8.78 -45.24
CA THR A 117 39.22 8.38 -46.32
C THR A 117 40.67 8.70 -45.95
N TYR A 118 41.49 7.67 -45.80
CA TYR A 118 42.93 7.73 -45.59
C TYR A 118 43.63 7.76 -46.95
N LEU A 119 44.17 8.92 -47.32
CA LEU A 119 44.81 9.11 -48.62
C LEU A 119 46.23 8.53 -48.64
N GLU A 120 46.61 7.88 -49.74
CA GLU A 120 47.98 7.39 -49.96
C GLU A 120 48.46 6.42 -48.86
N VAL A 121 47.61 5.51 -48.40
CA VAL A 121 48.01 4.43 -47.47
C VAL A 121 49.07 3.50 -48.08
N LEU A 122 49.10 3.43 -49.40
CA LEU A 122 50.22 3.06 -50.25
C LEU A 122 50.31 4.12 -51.36
N PRO A 123 51.47 4.30 -52.01
CA PRO A 123 51.55 5.21 -53.15
C PRO A 123 50.46 4.90 -54.19
N GLY A 124 49.60 5.86 -54.52
CA GLY A 124 48.48 5.68 -55.46
C GLY A 124 47.33 4.79 -54.98
N VAL A 125 47.25 4.46 -53.68
CA VAL A 125 46.15 3.68 -53.08
C VAL A 125 45.57 4.41 -51.88
N ASP A 126 44.26 4.67 -51.91
CA ASP A 126 43.52 5.20 -50.75
C ASP A 126 42.80 4.07 -50.01
N LEU A 127 42.52 4.27 -48.72
CA LEU A 127 41.69 3.39 -47.91
C LEU A 127 40.53 4.19 -47.34
N ALA A 128 39.30 3.82 -47.66
CA ALA A 128 38.12 4.46 -47.09
C ALA A 128 37.40 3.50 -46.13
N VAL A 129 37.02 3.99 -44.95
CA VAL A 129 36.18 3.29 -43.98
C VAL A 129 34.86 4.04 -43.79
N SER A 130 33.74 3.34 -43.65
CA SER A 130 32.42 3.98 -43.53
C SER A 130 31.59 3.35 -42.42
N ALA A 131 31.02 4.17 -41.53
CA ALA A 131 30.14 3.72 -40.46
C ALA A 131 28.76 3.33 -41.02
N LYS A 132 28.31 2.13 -40.67
CA LYS A 132 26.98 1.59 -41.03
C LYS A 132 26.08 1.50 -39.81
N LEU A 133 24.80 1.24 -40.06
CA LEU A 133 23.78 1.09 -39.02
C LEU A 133 24.08 -0.05 -38.03
N ASP A 134 24.82 -1.06 -38.48
CA ASP A 134 25.08 -2.30 -37.73
C ASP A 134 26.56 -2.72 -37.80
N GLY A 135 27.48 -1.87 -38.27
CA GLY A 135 28.88 -2.23 -38.46
C GLY A 135 29.67 -1.15 -39.21
N PHE A 136 30.64 -1.56 -40.01
CA PHE A 136 31.42 -0.64 -40.85
C PHE A 136 31.90 -1.32 -42.14
N GLY A 137 31.90 -0.59 -43.26
CA GLY A 137 32.56 -1.06 -44.49
C GLY A 137 33.97 -0.50 -44.62
N HIS A 138 34.84 -1.16 -45.38
CA HIS A 138 36.08 -0.54 -45.84
C HIS A 138 36.41 -0.95 -47.28
N VAL A 139 37.06 -0.06 -48.03
CA VAL A 139 37.44 -0.28 -49.42
C VAL A 139 38.82 0.31 -49.70
N LEU A 140 39.66 -0.44 -50.42
CA LEU A 140 40.90 0.09 -51.00
C LEU A 140 40.64 0.57 -52.43
N ILE A 141 41.16 1.75 -52.75
CA ILE A 141 40.96 2.43 -54.03
C ILE A 141 42.32 2.53 -54.72
N VAL A 142 42.57 1.66 -55.70
CA VAL A 142 43.81 1.64 -56.50
C VAL A 142 43.63 2.60 -57.66
N LYS A 143 44.34 3.73 -57.65
CA LYS A 143 44.05 4.87 -58.53
C LYS A 143 44.50 4.70 -59.97
N ASP A 144 45.55 3.91 -60.21
CA ASP A 144 46.19 3.76 -61.51
C ASP A 144 47.00 2.46 -61.63
N ALA A 145 47.50 2.21 -62.84
CA ALA A 145 48.30 1.03 -63.17
C ALA A 145 49.65 0.96 -62.42
N GLN A 146 50.23 2.12 -62.07
CA GLN A 146 51.48 2.15 -61.32
C GLN A 146 51.25 1.69 -59.87
N ALA A 147 50.12 2.08 -59.29
CA ALA A 147 49.67 1.59 -57.98
C ALA A 147 49.41 0.08 -58.03
N ALA A 148 48.69 -0.40 -59.05
CA ALA A 148 48.35 -1.81 -59.26
C ALA A 148 49.55 -2.76 -59.31
N ALA A 149 50.66 -2.33 -59.94
CA ALA A 149 51.86 -3.13 -60.10
C ALA A 149 52.68 -3.32 -58.79
N GLN A 150 52.27 -2.69 -57.68
CA GLN A 150 53.01 -2.78 -56.43
C GLN A 150 52.99 -4.19 -55.84
N PRO A 151 54.13 -4.71 -55.36
CA PRO A 151 54.19 -6.04 -54.72
C PRO A 151 53.20 -6.19 -53.55
N ARG A 152 52.90 -5.10 -52.84
CA ARG A 152 51.96 -5.08 -51.71
C ARG A 152 50.49 -5.28 -52.09
N LEU A 153 50.14 -5.18 -53.37
CA LEU A 153 48.79 -5.48 -53.86
C LEU A 153 48.65 -6.92 -54.39
N LYS A 154 49.71 -7.73 -54.33
CA LYS A 154 49.60 -9.19 -54.56
C LYS A 154 48.92 -9.90 -53.39
N THR A 155 49.21 -9.44 -52.18
CA THR A 155 48.55 -9.89 -50.94
C THR A 155 48.43 -8.73 -49.98
N ILE A 156 47.23 -8.48 -49.50
CA ILE A 156 46.92 -7.39 -48.57
C ILE A 156 46.62 -8.01 -47.21
N THR A 157 47.50 -7.78 -46.23
CA THR A 157 47.35 -8.34 -44.88
C THR A 157 46.90 -7.27 -43.90
N TYR A 158 45.84 -7.55 -43.15
CA TYR A 158 45.40 -6.78 -42.00
C TYR A 158 45.75 -7.52 -40.72
N GLY A 159 46.15 -6.79 -39.67
CA GLY A 159 46.18 -7.35 -38.33
C GLY A 159 44.76 -7.51 -37.79
N LEU A 160 44.48 -8.60 -37.09
CA LEU A 160 43.17 -8.92 -36.54
C LEU A 160 43.32 -9.25 -35.06
N GLU A 161 42.61 -8.51 -34.21
CA GLU A 161 42.57 -8.73 -32.77
C GLU A 161 41.12 -8.91 -32.33
N ALA A 162 40.85 -9.92 -31.51
CA ALA A 162 39.51 -10.20 -31.00
C ALA A 162 39.57 -10.42 -29.48
N ASP A 163 38.80 -9.64 -28.73
CA ASP A 163 38.69 -9.76 -27.27
C ASP A 163 37.31 -10.32 -26.89
N GLY A 164 37.30 -11.43 -26.16
CA GLY A 164 36.11 -12.14 -25.75
C GLY A 164 35.30 -12.79 -26.89
N LEU A 165 35.89 -12.90 -28.09
CA LEU A 165 35.28 -13.45 -29.31
C LEU A 165 36.23 -14.41 -30.03
N ARG A 166 35.67 -15.36 -30.78
CA ARG A 166 36.40 -16.23 -31.71
C ARG A 166 36.01 -15.88 -33.14
N VAL A 167 36.99 -15.59 -33.99
CA VAL A 167 36.78 -15.34 -35.42
C VAL A 167 36.93 -16.65 -36.20
N GLU A 168 36.01 -16.91 -37.12
CA GLU A 168 35.96 -18.10 -37.96
C GLU A 168 35.75 -17.73 -39.42
N LYS A 169 36.29 -18.54 -40.34
CA LYS A 169 36.05 -18.48 -41.78
C LYS A 169 35.05 -19.56 -42.20
N ASP A 170 34.13 -19.22 -43.11
CA ASP A 170 33.31 -20.16 -43.86
C ASP A 170 33.92 -20.40 -45.26
N GLU A 171 34.32 -21.65 -45.54
CA GLU A 171 35.03 -21.99 -46.78
C GLU A 171 34.13 -22.01 -48.04
N ALA A 172 32.81 -22.04 -47.90
CA ALA A 172 31.89 -22.11 -49.05
C ALA A 172 31.51 -20.73 -49.59
N SER A 173 31.53 -19.70 -48.74
CA SER A 173 31.14 -18.33 -49.07
C SER A 173 32.27 -17.32 -48.94
N ASP A 174 33.46 -17.78 -48.51
CA ASP A 174 34.59 -16.94 -48.12
C ASP A 174 34.13 -15.76 -47.24
N THR A 175 33.39 -16.07 -46.17
CA THR A 175 32.92 -15.07 -45.18
C THR A 175 33.53 -15.33 -43.81
N LEU A 176 33.66 -14.28 -43.00
CA LEU A 176 34.09 -14.36 -41.61
C LEU A 176 32.90 -14.19 -40.67
N ARG A 177 32.99 -14.79 -39.47
CA ARG A 177 32.10 -14.50 -38.34
C ARG A 177 32.89 -14.42 -37.04
N ALA A 178 32.53 -13.48 -36.17
CA ALA A 178 32.99 -13.45 -34.80
C ALA A 178 31.88 -13.94 -33.87
N VAL A 179 32.14 -15.00 -33.12
CA VAL A 179 31.19 -15.63 -32.21
C VAL A 179 31.66 -15.52 -30.76
N THR A 180 30.71 -15.42 -29.84
CA THR A 180 30.96 -15.61 -28.41
C THR A 180 31.40 -17.05 -28.11
N PRO A 181 31.97 -17.32 -26.92
CA PRO A 181 32.27 -18.68 -26.47
C PRO A 181 31.03 -19.62 -26.47
N GLN A 182 29.83 -19.06 -26.35
CA GLN A 182 28.55 -19.78 -26.40
C GLN A 182 28.02 -19.99 -27.84
N GLY A 183 28.78 -19.60 -28.86
CA GLY A 183 28.41 -19.76 -30.27
C GLY A 183 27.45 -18.71 -30.82
N GLN A 184 27.12 -17.66 -30.05
CA GLN A 184 26.33 -16.55 -30.56
C GLN A 184 27.17 -15.66 -31.48
N GLU A 185 26.75 -15.47 -32.73
CA GLU A 185 27.35 -14.52 -33.68
C GLU A 185 27.12 -13.07 -33.25
N ILE A 186 28.20 -12.29 -33.19
CA ILE A 186 28.22 -10.87 -32.85
C ILE A 186 28.51 -10.01 -34.08
N PHE A 187 29.29 -10.56 -35.02
CA PHE A 187 29.80 -9.85 -36.19
C PHE A 187 30.01 -10.83 -37.35
N SER A 188 29.77 -10.43 -38.61
CA SER A 188 30.10 -11.25 -39.80
C SER A 188 30.52 -10.42 -41.02
N THR A 189 31.16 -11.02 -42.01
CA THR A 189 31.51 -10.32 -43.27
C THR A 189 30.68 -10.88 -44.42
N SER A 190 30.68 -10.14 -45.53
CA SER A 190 30.27 -10.67 -46.83
C SER A 190 31.47 -11.18 -47.62
N THR A 191 31.19 -11.87 -48.72
CA THR A 191 32.21 -12.35 -49.66
C THR A 191 32.97 -11.16 -50.25
N PRO A 192 34.30 -11.03 -50.04
CA PRO A 192 35.07 -9.92 -50.58
C PRO A 192 35.17 -9.95 -52.11
N ARG A 193 35.18 -8.78 -52.75
CA ARG A 193 35.26 -8.65 -54.21
C ARG A 193 36.13 -7.50 -54.67
N MET A 194 36.51 -7.52 -55.95
CA MET A 194 37.16 -6.41 -56.62
C MET A 194 36.60 -6.13 -58.02
N TRP A 195 36.61 -4.86 -58.42
CA TRP A 195 36.08 -4.43 -59.73
C TRP A 195 36.79 -3.19 -60.27
N ASP A 196 36.73 -3.02 -61.60
CA ASP A 196 37.32 -1.90 -62.34
C ASP A 196 36.28 -0.81 -62.72
N SER A 197 36.72 0.26 -63.38
CA SER A 197 35.90 1.44 -63.71
C SER A 197 35.48 1.53 -65.20
N SER A 198 35.46 0.40 -65.92
CA SER A 198 35.41 0.36 -67.41
C SER A 198 34.09 0.80 -68.07
N SER A 199 33.08 1.23 -67.31
CA SER A 199 31.77 1.69 -67.84
C SER A 199 31.53 3.22 -67.88
N THR A 200 32.54 4.09 -67.66
CA THR A 200 32.28 5.55 -67.52
C THR A 200 32.96 6.45 -68.55
N GLY A 201 32.17 7.00 -69.48
CA GLY A 201 32.62 7.96 -70.51
C GLY A 201 32.93 9.40 -70.03
N THR A 202 33.39 9.61 -68.78
CA THR A 202 34.05 10.86 -68.32
C THR A 202 34.49 10.73 -66.85
N ALA A 203 35.71 11.21 -66.54
CA ALA A 203 36.41 11.05 -65.26
C ALA A 203 35.65 11.51 -63.98
N ARG A 204 34.65 12.38 -64.08
CA ARG A 204 33.82 12.79 -62.92
C ARG A 204 32.76 11.75 -62.50
N ARG A 205 32.49 10.72 -63.31
CA ARG A 205 31.60 9.59 -62.96
C ARG A 205 32.33 8.35 -62.44
N ALA A 206 33.66 8.29 -62.56
CA ALA A 206 34.46 7.13 -62.16
C ALA A 206 34.44 6.84 -60.64
N ALA A 207 34.14 7.86 -59.82
CA ALA A 207 33.92 7.68 -58.37
C ALA A 207 32.60 6.96 -58.02
N LEU A 208 31.78 6.59 -59.01
CA LEU A 208 30.44 5.99 -58.84
C LEU A 208 30.20 4.73 -59.71
N ALA A 209 31.23 4.14 -60.33
CA ALA A 209 31.08 2.93 -61.15
C ALA A 209 30.59 1.73 -60.32
N GLN A 210 29.60 0.99 -60.85
CA GLN A 210 28.91 -0.11 -60.14
C GLN A 210 29.37 -1.50 -60.63
N GLU A 211 29.50 -2.46 -59.70
CA GLU A 211 29.77 -3.89 -59.99
C GLU A 211 28.76 -4.54 -60.97
N SER A 212 27.56 -3.96 -61.10
CA SER A 212 26.49 -4.46 -61.98
C SER A 212 26.36 -3.76 -63.33
N ASP A 213 27.19 -2.75 -63.62
CA ASP A 213 27.12 -2.04 -64.89
C ASP A 213 27.55 -2.96 -66.05
N PRO A 214 26.78 -3.02 -67.16
CA PRO A 214 27.19 -3.78 -68.32
C PRO A 214 28.57 -3.32 -68.82
N GLY A 215 29.55 -4.21 -68.76
CA GLY A 215 30.92 -3.94 -69.23
C GLY A 215 31.97 -3.78 -68.13
N VAL A 216 31.59 -3.66 -66.85
CA VAL A 216 32.54 -3.65 -65.71
C VAL A 216 33.12 -5.04 -65.49
N GLN A 217 34.44 -5.12 -65.30
CA GLN A 217 35.12 -6.35 -64.95
C GLN A 217 35.09 -6.56 -63.44
N THR A 218 34.80 -7.78 -63.00
CA THR A 218 34.69 -8.15 -61.58
C THR A 218 35.40 -9.47 -61.30
N ALA A 219 36.09 -9.58 -60.18
CA ALA A 219 36.71 -10.82 -59.71
C ALA A 219 36.44 -11.03 -58.22
N ASP A 220 36.44 -12.29 -57.79
CA ASP A 220 36.40 -12.62 -56.36
C ASP A 220 37.74 -12.23 -55.71
N LEU A 221 37.71 -11.86 -54.43
CA LEU A 221 38.90 -11.48 -53.66
C LEU A 221 39.12 -12.52 -52.53
N PRO A 222 39.77 -13.66 -52.81
CA PRO A 222 39.95 -14.73 -51.83
C PRO A 222 40.55 -14.24 -50.51
N LEU A 223 40.04 -14.78 -49.40
CA LEU A 223 40.51 -14.44 -48.06
C LEU A 223 41.11 -15.65 -47.33
N THR A 224 42.19 -15.41 -46.58
CA THR A 224 42.83 -16.38 -45.69
C THR A 224 42.84 -15.83 -44.26
N LEU A 225 42.34 -16.62 -43.31
CA LEU A 225 42.31 -16.28 -41.88
C LEU A 225 43.42 -17.02 -41.14
N SER A 226 44.22 -16.29 -40.37
CA SER A 226 45.19 -16.80 -39.38
C SER A 226 44.83 -16.26 -37.99
N PRO A 227 45.46 -16.73 -36.89
CA PRO A 227 45.05 -16.35 -35.53
C PRO A 227 45.03 -14.84 -35.25
N ASP A 228 45.95 -14.09 -35.87
CA ASP A 228 46.21 -12.67 -35.64
C ASP A 228 46.17 -11.83 -36.94
N THR A 229 45.87 -12.44 -38.09
CA THR A 229 45.89 -11.76 -39.39
C THR A 229 44.77 -12.21 -40.33
N LEU A 230 44.32 -11.26 -41.16
CA LEU A 230 43.41 -11.46 -42.28
C LEU A 230 44.13 -11.07 -43.57
N THR A 231 44.32 -12.00 -44.50
CA THR A 231 44.99 -11.74 -45.78
C THR A 231 44.01 -11.86 -46.95
N LEU A 232 43.99 -10.87 -47.82
CA LEU A 232 43.25 -10.85 -49.07
C LEU A 232 44.22 -11.03 -50.24
N THR A 233 43.81 -11.79 -51.25
CA THR A 233 44.61 -12.06 -52.45
C THR A 233 43.92 -11.49 -53.69
N PRO A 234 44.26 -10.26 -54.12
CA PRO A 234 43.67 -9.67 -55.31
C PRO A 234 43.93 -10.47 -56.58
N ASP A 235 42.91 -10.61 -57.41
CA ASP A 235 43.02 -11.18 -58.74
C ASP A 235 43.94 -10.29 -59.61
N GLN A 236 45.09 -10.85 -59.98
CA GLN A 236 46.12 -10.09 -60.69
C GLN A 236 45.79 -9.87 -62.16
N ASP A 237 44.94 -10.72 -62.74
CA ASP A 237 44.51 -10.60 -64.13
C ASP A 237 43.55 -9.43 -64.30
N LEU A 238 42.65 -9.23 -63.33
CA LEU A 238 41.81 -8.04 -63.25
C LEU A 238 42.60 -6.80 -62.80
N LEU A 239 43.52 -6.93 -61.84
CA LEU A 239 44.24 -5.79 -61.30
C LEU A 239 45.23 -5.17 -62.30
N ASN A 240 45.81 -5.98 -63.19
CA ASN A 240 46.84 -5.56 -64.16
C ASN A 240 46.46 -5.82 -65.63
N GLY A 241 45.22 -6.18 -65.91
CA GLY A 241 44.76 -6.50 -67.27
C GLY A 241 44.84 -5.31 -68.23
N GLU A 242 45.14 -5.56 -69.50
CA GLU A 242 45.19 -4.50 -70.53
C GLU A 242 43.84 -3.78 -70.73
N ALA A 243 42.74 -4.45 -70.37
CA ALA A 243 41.39 -3.92 -70.45
C ALA A 243 40.89 -3.29 -69.13
N THR A 244 41.73 -3.25 -68.09
CA THR A 244 41.38 -2.71 -66.76
C THR A 244 41.32 -1.19 -66.80
N THR A 245 40.21 -0.62 -66.33
CA THR A 245 40.06 0.82 -66.17
C THR A 245 40.16 1.21 -64.71
N TYR A 246 41.07 2.14 -64.37
CA TYR A 246 41.24 2.61 -63.00
C TYR A 246 40.31 3.79 -62.66
N PRO A 247 39.93 3.99 -61.38
CA PRO A 247 40.35 3.23 -60.20
C PRO A 247 39.77 1.81 -60.14
N VAL A 248 40.54 0.89 -59.54
CA VAL A 248 40.08 -0.46 -59.15
C VAL A 248 39.77 -0.45 -57.66
N TYR A 249 38.62 -0.99 -57.28
CA TYR A 249 38.17 -1.04 -55.90
C TYR A 249 38.29 -2.45 -55.35
N LEU A 250 38.83 -2.60 -54.14
CA LEU A 250 38.91 -3.86 -53.41
C LEU A 250 38.08 -3.74 -52.12
N ASP A 251 36.96 -4.46 -52.04
CA ASP A 251 35.95 -4.34 -50.98
C ASP A 251 35.80 -5.66 -50.19
N PRO A 252 36.49 -5.79 -49.06
CA PRO A 252 36.12 -6.73 -48.02
C PRO A 252 35.11 -6.06 -47.07
N ASN A 253 33.81 -6.27 -47.28
CA ASN A 253 32.81 -5.60 -46.44
C ASN A 253 32.50 -6.35 -45.11
N PHE A 254 32.42 -5.60 -43.99
CA PHE A 254 32.22 -6.07 -42.60
C PHE A 254 30.83 -5.65 -42.06
N ASN A 255 29.93 -6.56 -41.69
CA ASN A 255 28.54 -6.27 -41.27
C ASN A 255 28.16 -6.92 -39.90
N GLY A 256 27.53 -6.19 -38.98
CA GLY A 256 27.03 -6.80 -37.72
C GLY A 256 25.63 -7.44 -37.87
N ALA A 257 25.37 -8.52 -37.14
CA ALA A 257 24.33 -9.50 -37.51
C ALA A 257 23.21 -9.74 -36.47
N LYS A 258 22.62 -8.71 -35.86
CA LYS A 258 21.51 -8.91 -34.90
C LYS A 258 20.14 -9.02 -35.58
N GLN A 259 19.70 -7.99 -36.31
CA GLN A 259 18.54 -8.06 -37.21
C GLN A 259 19.05 -7.88 -38.64
N ALA A 260 18.43 -8.57 -39.60
CA ALA A 260 19.05 -8.75 -40.91
C ALA A 260 18.06 -8.93 -42.04
N TRP A 261 18.50 -8.56 -43.24
CA TRP A 261 17.86 -8.85 -44.49
C TRP A 261 18.89 -9.35 -45.50
N THR A 262 18.44 -10.05 -46.53
CA THR A 262 19.30 -10.47 -47.64
C THR A 262 18.48 -10.68 -48.90
N ILE A 263 19.15 -10.74 -50.04
CA ILE A 263 18.55 -11.16 -51.31
C ILE A 263 19.21 -12.44 -51.81
N ALA A 264 18.41 -13.28 -52.46
CA ALA A 264 18.89 -14.35 -53.31
C ALA A 264 18.82 -13.86 -54.76
N TYR A 265 19.96 -13.77 -55.44
CA TYR A 265 20.05 -13.26 -56.82
C TYR A 265 20.62 -14.30 -57.78
N SER A 266 19.87 -14.65 -58.82
CA SER A 266 20.19 -15.79 -59.68
C SER A 266 21.41 -15.60 -60.58
N ARG A 267 21.82 -14.35 -60.87
CA ARG A 267 22.95 -14.06 -61.76
C ARG A 267 24.29 -14.41 -61.11
N TYR A 268 24.40 -14.24 -59.80
CA TYR A 268 25.57 -14.62 -59.02
C TYR A 268 25.13 -15.57 -57.90
N PRO A 269 24.92 -16.86 -58.22
CA PRO A 269 24.11 -17.72 -57.38
C PRO A 269 24.78 -18.17 -56.07
N SER A 270 26.11 -18.05 -56.00
CA SER A 270 26.92 -18.32 -54.81
C SER A 270 27.26 -17.08 -53.98
N THR A 271 26.89 -15.88 -54.45
CA THR A 271 27.19 -14.62 -53.76
C THR A 271 26.16 -14.35 -52.67
N SER A 272 26.64 -13.96 -51.49
CA SER A 272 25.80 -13.50 -50.39
C SER A 272 25.62 -11.98 -50.44
N TYR A 273 24.38 -11.52 -50.21
CA TYR A 273 24.01 -10.11 -50.16
C TYR A 273 23.54 -9.68 -48.77
N TRP A 274 24.12 -10.29 -47.75
CA TRP A 274 23.76 -10.09 -46.35
C TRP A 274 23.81 -8.59 -45.97
N ASN A 275 22.70 -8.05 -45.49
CA ASN A 275 22.51 -6.64 -45.15
C ASN A 275 22.95 -5.66 -46.26
N GLY A 276 22.71 -6.03 -47.53
CA GLY A 276 23.04 -5.19 -48.68
C GLY A 276 24.52 -5.20 -49.08
N ALA A 277 25.31 -6.11 -48.50
CA ALA A 277 26.66 -6.35 -48.99
C ALA A 277 26.68 -6.82 -50.46
N ASN A 278 27.80 -6.60 -51.14
CA ASN A 278 28.03 -7.02 -52.53
C ASN A 278 26.96 -6.48 -53.50
N TRP A 279 26.30 -5.40 -53.11
CA TRP A 279 25.21 -4.77 -53.85
C TRP A 279 25.51 -3.28 -53.99
N ASN A 280 26.14 -2.89 -55.09
CA ASN A 280 26.65 -1.53 -55.28
C ASN A 280 25.71 -0.65 -56.12
N GLY A 281 25.74 0.68 -55.88
CA GLY A 281 24.96 1.70 -56.61
C GLY A 281 24.04 2.59 -55.75
N SER A 282 23.36 3.57 -56.37
CA SER A 282 22.50 4.57 -55.70
C SER A 282 21.29 3.98 -54.95
N TYR A 283 21.09 2.66 -55.04
CA TYR A 283 19.96 1.92 -54.45
C TYR A 283 20.43 0.65 -53.72
N LYS A 284 21.66 0.63 -53.21
CA LYS A 284 22.29 -0.49 -52.49
C LYS A 284 21.47 -1.03 -51.31
N ASP A 285 20.71 -0.14 -50.67
CA ASP A 285 19.88 -0.43 -49.50
C ASP A 285 18.43 -0.80 -49.86
N GLN A 286 18.19 -1.30 -51.08
CA GLN A 286 16.85 -1.64 -51.56
C GLN A 286 16.72 -3.10 -52.00
N PRO A 287 16.07 -3.96 -51.19
CA PRO A 287 15.75 -5.33 -51.56
C PRO A 287 14.97 -5.39 -52.87
N ARG A 288 15.26 -6.41 -53.68
CA ARG A 288 14.64 -6.62 -54.99
C ARG A 288 13.86 -7.93 -55.04
N VAL A 289 12.76 -7.91 -55.79
CA VAL A 289 11.89 -9.08 -55.97
C VAL A 289 11.46 -9.16 -57.43
N GLY A 290 11.55 -10.33 -58.05
CA GLY A 290 11.11 -10.59 -59.42
C GLY A 290 12.24 -10.62 -60.45
N TYR A 291 11.87 -10.60 -61.73
CA TYR A 291 12.81 -10.72 -62.87
C TYR A 291 13.15 -9.37 -63.50
N GLU A 292 14.43 -9.03 -63.55
CA GLU A 292 14.93 -7.78 -64.13
C GLU A 292 15.44 -8.02 -65.56
N LYS A 293 14.87 -7.31 -66.56
CA LYS A 293 15.24 -7.50 -67.97
C LYS A 293 16.67 -7.03 -68.26
N ASP A 294 17.07 -5.91 -67.67
CA ASP A 294 18.36 -5.27 -67.96
C ASP A 294 19.55 -6.13 -67.54
N THR A 295 19.37 -6.91 -66.47
CA THR A 295 20.42 -7.80 -65.95
C THR A 295 20.17 -9.28 -66.24
N GLY A 296 18.96 -9.65 -66.68
CA GLY A 296 18.52 -11.05 -66.85
C GLY A 296 18.37 -11.82 -65.52
N GLY A 297 18.51 -11.15 -64.37
CA GLY A 297 18.55 -11.80 -63.07
C GLY A 297 17.20 -11.85 -62.34
N LYS A 298 17.00 -12.90 -61.52
CA LYS A 298 15.84 -13.09 -60.65
C LYS A 298 16.24 -12.80 -59.21
N SER A 299 15.41 -12.04 -58.49
CA SER A 299 15.66 -11.66 -57.10
C SER A 299 14.53 -12.11 -56.17
N ARG A 300 14.88 -12.55 -54.97
CA ARG A 300 13.97 -12.79 -53.84
C ARG A 300 14.55 -12.14 -52.60
N ALA A 301 13.72 -11.55 -51.75
CA ALA A 301 14.17 -10.85 -50.55
C ALA A 301 13.73 -11.59 -49.29
N PHE A 302 14.58 -11.60 -48.25
CA PHE A 302 14.29 -12.22 -46.97
C PHE A 302 14.58 -11.26 -45.83
N PHE A 303 13.78 -11.34 -44.77
CA PHE A 303 13.80 -10.42 -43.64
C PHE A 303 13.65 -11.20 -42.33
N ARG A 304 14.55 -10.95 -41.39
CA ARG A 304 14.51 -11.50 -40.03
C ARG A 304 14.04 -10.42 -39.05
N LEU A 305 12.98 -10.73 -38.30
CA LEU A 305 12.34 -9.86 -37.32
C LEU A 305 12.36 -10.53 -35.94
N ASN A 306 12.62 -9.76 -34.89
CA ASN A 306 12.61 -10.26 -33.52
C ASN A 306 11.18 -10.60 -33.05
N SER A 307 11.00 -11.82 -32.55
CA SER A 307 9.73 -12.29 -31.97
C SER A 307 9.86 -12.75 -30.52
N LYS A 308 11.03 -12.57 -29.90
CA LYS A 308 11.28 -12.93 -28.50
C LYS A 308 10.26 -12.25 -27.59
N GLY A 309 9.64 -13.00 -26.69
CA GLY A 309 8.63 -12.49 -25.76
C GLY A 309 7.18 -12.60 -26.24
N LEU A 310 6.94 -13.16 -27.44
CA LEU A 310 5.58 -13.53 -27.88
C LEU A 310 5.13 -14.92 -27.40
N GLY A 311 5.98 -15.65 -26.67
CA GLY A 311 5.66 -16.99 -26.18
C GLY A 311 4.35 -17.03 -25.37
N GLY A 312 3.39 -17.85 -25.81
CA GLY A 312 2.13 -18.07 -25.08
C GLY A 312 1.08 -16.96 -25.18
N VAL A 313 1.29 -15.92 -26.00
CA VAL A 313 0.29 -14.87 -26.23
C VAL A 313 -0.75 -15.29 -27.27
N GLN A 314 -1.97 -14.76 -27.13
CA GLN A 314 -2.99 -14.84 -28.17
C GLN A 314 -2.76 -13.73 -29.19
N VAL A 315 -2.36 -14.09 -30.42
CA VAL A 315 -2.19 -13.13 -31.51
C VAL A 315 -3.55 -12.75 -32.09
N LEU A 316 -3.92 -11.48 -31.96
CA LEU A 316 -5.17 -10.93 -32.46
C LEU A 316 -5.05 -10.51 -33.93
N SER A 317 -3.93 -9.84 -34.28
CA SER A 317 -3.57 -9.53 -35.66
C SER A 317 -2.05 -9.38 -35.81
N ALA A 318 -1.52 -9.58 -37.02
CA ALA A 318 -0.16 -9.18 -37.34
C ALA A 318 -0.03 -8.72 -38.80
N GLN A 319 0.70 -7.64 -39.02
CA GLN A 319 0.93 -7.06 -40.35
C GLN A 319 2.43 -6.85 -40.59
N PHE A 320 2.94 -7.34 -41.72
CA PHE A 320 4.28 -7.02 -42.22
C PHE A 320 4.17 -5.83 -43.19
N GLN A 321 4.66 -4.66 -42.76
CA GLN A 321 4.64 -3.43 -43.53
C GLN A 321 6.00 -3.19 -44.19
N ILE A 322 6.00 -3.06 -45.52
CA ILE A 322 7.18 -2.74 -46.33
C ILE A 322 6.86 -1.67 -47.37
N THR A 323 7.77 -0.74 -47.63
CA THR A 323 7.56 0.32 -48.62
C THR A 323 8.01 -0.13 -50.00
N ASN A 324 7.13 -0.09 -50.99
CA ASN A 324 7.52 -0.29 -52.38
C ASN A 324 8.07 1.03 -52.94
N THR A 325 9.37 1.04 -53.21
CA THR A 325 10.11 2.23 -53.63
C THR A 325 10.13 2.41 -55.14
N TYR A 326 9.95 1.34 -55.91
CA TYR A 326 9.89 1.39 -57.36
C TYR A 326 9.23 0.16 -58.00
N SER A 327 8.58 0.39 -59.13
CA SER A 327 8.01 -0.60 -60.07
C SER A 327 8.20 -0.07 -61.49
N TRP A 328 8.24 -0.94 -62.51
CA TRP A 328 8.40 -0.52 -63.91
C TRP A 328 7.16 0.11 -64.56
N SER A 329 6.03 0.14 -63.85
CA SER A 329 4.82 0.82 -64.28
C SER A 329 3.96 1.15 -63.06
N CYS A 330 2.86 1.89 -63.26
CA CYS A 330 1.82 2.09 -62.25
C CYS A 330 0.74 0.99 -62.26
N SER A 331 0.85 -0.01 -63.14
CA SER A 331 -0.11 -1.12 -63.22
C SER A 331 0.25 -2.23 -62.25
N GLY A 332 -0.69 -2.59 -61.38
CA GLY A 332 -0.47 -3.61 -60.35
C GLY A 332 0.06 -4.94 -60.89
N ARG A 333 1.04 -5.50 -60.17
CA ARG A 333 1.54 -6.86 -60.33
C ARG A 333 1.69 -7.51 -58.96
N SER A 334 1.52 -8.82 -58.92
CA SER A 334 1.42 -9.56 -57.66
C SER A 334 2.78 -9.91 -57.05
N THR A 335 2.89 -9.70 -55.75
CA THR A 335 4.00 -10.14 -54.89
C THR A 335 3.44 -11.02 -53.77
N GLU A 336 4.16 -12.08 -53.42
CA GLU A 336 3.80 -13.00 -52.35
C GLU A 336 4.68 -12.80 -51.12
N LEU A 337 4.06 -12.77 -49.93
CA LEU A 337 4.74 -12.92 -48.65
C LEU A 337 4.66 -14.37 -48.19
N TRP A 338 5.78 -14.90 -47.73
CA TRP A 338 5.91 -16.26 -47.22
C TRP A 338 6.62 -16.28 -45.87
N LEU A 339 6.26 -17.24 -45.04
CA LEU A 339 7.07 -17.67 -43.90
C LEU A 339 8.20 -18.58 -44.41
N THR A 340 9.43 -18.33 -43.95
CA THR A 340 10.62 -19.07 -44.39
C THR A 340 11.41 -19.63 -43.22
N GLY A 341 12.37 -20.51 -43.50
CA GLY A 341 13.45 -20.85 -42.58
C GLY A 341 14.32 -19.62 -42.25
N GLY A 342 15.19 -19.78 -41.26
CA GLY A 342 16.11 -18.73 -40.84
C GLY A 342 17.13 -18.35 -41.92
N ILE A 343 17.54 -17.09 -41.91
CA ILE A 343 18.60 -16.57 -42.78
C ILE A 343 19.89 -16.28 -41.99
N SER A 344 21.01 -16.34 -42.70
CA SER A 344 22.36 -16.01 -42.23
C SER A 344 23.18 -15.39 -43.37
N ASN A 345 24.40 -14.94 -43.06
CA ASN A 345 25.36 -14.47 -44.06
C ASN A 345 25.72 -15.51 -45.13
N GLN A 346 25.32 -16.78 -44.97
CA GLN A 346 25.49 -17.86 -45.95
C GLN A 346 24.28 -18.01 -46.90
N THR A 347 23.29 -17.13 -46.80
CA THR A 347 22.08 -17.21 -47.63
C THR A 347 22.38 -16.68 -49.02
N THR A 348 22.33 -17.56 -50.02
CA THR A 348 22.60 -17.27 -51.43
C THR A 348 21.46 -17.81 -52.30
N TRP A 349 21.52 -17.61 -53.63
CA TRP A 349 20.53 -18.23 -54.52
C TRP A 349 20.60 -19.76 -54.50
N SER A 350 21.82 -20.33 -54.44
CA SER A 350 22.06 -21.76 -54.36
C SER A 350 21.75 -22.36 -52.97
N LYS A 351 21.73 -21.53 -51.91
CA LYS A 351 21.49 -21.94 -50.51
C LYS A 351 20.41 -21.07 -49.87
N GLN A 352 19.21 -21.09 -50.44
CA GLN A 352 18.05 -20.34 -49.91
C GLN A 352 17.46 -21.03 -48.66
N PRO A 353 16.82 -20.27 -47.74
CA PRO A 353 16.02 -20.87 -46.68
C PRO A 353 14.82 -21.64 -47.26
N SER A 354 14.29 -22.58 -46.49
CA SER A 354 13.07 -23.29 -46.85
C SER A 354 11.87 -22.33 -46.92
N TRP A 355 11.02 -22.48 -47.93
CA TRP A 355 9.77 -21.73 -48.08
C TRP A 355 8.63 -22.58 -47.52
N SER A 356 8.12 -22.23 -46.34
CA SER A 356 7.24 -23.14 -45.59
C SER A 356 5.76 -22.85 -45.79
N THR A 357 5.32 -21.60 -45.73
CA THR A 357 3.89 -21.26 -45.77
C THR A 357 3.68 -19.93 -46.48
N LYS A 358 2.84 -19.91 -47.52
CA LYS A 358 2.40 -18.66 -48.14
C LYS A 358 1.47 -17.94 -47.19
N LEU A 359 1.79 -16.70 -46.86
CA LEU A 359 1.01 -15.87 -45.94
C LEU A 359 -0.04 -15.07 -46.71
N GLN A 360 0.39 -14.34 -47.75
CA GLN A 360 -0.53 -13.53 -48.56
C GLN A 360 0.05 -13.24 -49.96
N THR A 361 -0.84 -13.03 -50.94
CA THR A 361 -0.51 -12.45 -52.25
C THR A 361 -1.19 -11.07 -52.36
N LYS A 362 -0.45 -10.03 -52.77
CA LYS A 362 -1.01 -8.69 -53.04
C LYS A 362 -0.56 -8.14 -54.38
N SER A 363 -1.47 -7.48 -55.11
CA SER A 363 -1.17 -6.77 -56.36
C SER A 363 -1.04 -5.28 -56.10
N PHE A 364 0.09 -4.70 -56.48
CA PHE A 364 0.39 -3.26 -56.35
C PHE A 364 1.49 -2.84 -57.31
N ALA A 365 1.70 -1.54 -57.51
CA ALA A 365 2.83 -0.99 -58.24
C ALA A 365 3.06 0.49 -57.89
N TYR A 366 4.13 0.77 -57.15
CA TYR A 366 4.47 2.10 -56.65
C TYR A 366 5.92 2.47 -56.97
N GLY A 367 6.19 3.78 -56.99
CA GLY A 367 7.48 4.42 -57.18
C GLY A 367 7.91 4.66 -58.63
N TYR A 368 7.06 4.41 -59.64
CA TYR A 368 7.42 4.61 -61.05
C TYR A 368 7.50 6.10 -61.44
N ASN A 369 6.47 6.88 -61.10
CA ASN A 369 6.39 8.32 -61.35
C ASN A 369 5.41 8.98 -60.35
N SER A 370 5.19 10.29 -60.50
CA SER A 370 4.35 11.09 -59.60
C SER A 370 2.90 10.62 -59.46
N SER A 371 2.37 9.87 -60.43
CA SER A 371 1.00 9.32 -60.38
C SER A 371 0.87 8.09 -59.49
N CYS A 372 1.98 7.41 -59.18
CA CYS A 372 2.02 6.25 -58.30
C CYS A 372 3.26 6.30 -57.39
N ASN A 373 3.37 7.35 -56.57
CA ASN A 373 4.49 7.55 -55.64
C ASN A 373 4.76 6.34 -54.74
N ALA A 374 6.01 6.18 -54.31
CA ALA A 374 6.41 5.17 -53.34
C ALA A 374 5.56 5.23 -52.07
N ARG A 375 5.06 4.08 -51.60
CA ARG A 375 4.22 4.00 -50.40
C ARG A 375 4.29 2.64 -49.69
N PRO A 376 3.93 2.57 -48.40
CA PRO A 376 3.85 1.32 -47.65
C PRO A 376 2.83 0.33 -48.23
N VAL A 377 3.13 -0.95 -48.05
CA VAL A 377 2.27 -2.11 -48.34
C VAL A 377 2.24 -2.99 -47.12
N ASP A 378 1.05 -3.24 -46.60
CA ASP A 378 0.83 -4.13 -45.47
C ASP A 378 0.49 -5.52 -45.97
N PHE A 379 1.23 -6.54 -45.54
CA PHE A 379 0.89 -7.94 -45.76
C PHE A 379 0.38 -8.57 -44.47
N ASP A 380 -0.63 -9.42 -44.55
CA ASP A 380 -1.08 -10.22 -43.41
C ASP A 380 0.02 -11.22 -43.02
N ALA A 381 0.46 -11.14 -41.77
CA ALA A 381 1.47 -11.99 -41.16
C ALA A 381 0.95 -12.71 -39.91
N LYS A 382 -0.37 -12.74 -39.67
CA LYS A 382 -1.00 -13.32 -38.47
C LYS A 382 -0.56 -14.76 -38.24
N VAL A 383 -0.62 -15.60 -39.28
CA VAL A 383 -0.20 -17.01 -39.20
C VAL A 383 1.28 -17.17 -38.79
N ALA A 384 2.16 -16.27 -39.25
CA ALA A 384 3.57 -16.29 -38.86
C ALA A 384 3.76 -15.93 -37.38
N ALA A 385 3.06 -14.90 -36.91
CA ALA A 385 3.09 -14.48 -35.51
C ALA A 385 2.46 -15.53 -34.56
N GLU A 386 1.36 -16.18 -34.96
CA GLU A 386 0.73 -17.26 -34.18
C GLU A 386 1.68 -18.45 -34.00
N ARG A 387 2.35 -18.89 -35.06
CA ARG A 387 3.35 -19.97 -34.97
C ARG A 387 4.55 -19.58 -34.12
N ALA A 388 5.01 -18.34 -34.22
CA ALA A 388 6.09 -17.83 -33.37
C ALA A 388 5.69 -17.77 -31.90
N ALA A 389 4.46 -17.37 -31.59
CA ALA A 389 3.91 -17.34 -30.23
C ALA A 389 3.76 -18.75 -29.63
N ALA A 390 3.22 -19.70 -30.41
CA ALA A 390 3.07 -21.09 -29.99
C ALA A 390 4.42 -21.82 -29.82
N GLY A 391 5.37 -21.58 -30.73
CA GLY A 391 6.71 -22.19 -30.72
C GLY A 391 7.75 -21.44 -29.90
N ASN A 392 7.39 -20.31 -29.28
CA ASN A 392 8.30 -19.43 -28.54
C ASN A 392 9.56 -19.04 -29.34
N TRP A 393 9.39 -18.67 -30.60
CA TRP A 393 10.51 -18.38 -31.50
C TRP A 393 11.22 -17.07 -31.14
N ALA A 394 12.55 -17.07 -31.24
CA ALA A 394 13.36 -15.86 -31.07
C ALA A 394 13.20 -14.87 -32.24
N ASN A 395 13.00 -15.39 -33.46
CA ASN A 395 12.81 -14.58 -34.66
C ASN A 395 11.73 -15.17 -35.59
N ILE A 396 11.02 -14.30 -36.28
CA ILE A 396 10.21 -14.62 -37.46
C ILE A 396 11.05 -14.26 -38.70
N THR A 397 11.13 -15.18 -39.66
CA THR A 397 11.78 -14.90 -40.96
C THR A 397 10.74 -14.97 -42.06
N VAL A 398 10.63 -13.90 -42.86
CA VAL A 398 9.70 -13.82 -43.99
C VAL A 398 10.46 -13.61 -45.29
N GLY A 399 9.91 -14.16 -46.38
CA GLY A 399 10.42 -14.02 -47.74
C GLY A 399 9.41 -13.35 -48.67
N LEU A 400 9.89 -12.48 -49.55
CA LEU A 400 9.14 -11.91 -50.67
C LEU A 400 9.60 -12.51 -51.99
N ARG A 401 8.64 -12.93 -52.81
CA ARG A 401 8.88 -13.37 -54.19
C ARG A 401 7.77 -12.90 -55.13
N SER A 402 8.07 -12.81 -56.42
CA SER A 402 7.07 -12.48 -57.44
C SER A 402 6.21 -13.70 -57.78
N THR A 403 4.96 -13.48 -58.20
CA THR A 403 4.12 -14.55 -58.78
C THR A 403 4.61 -14.99 -60.17
N SER A 404 5.42 -14.18 -60.85
CA SER A 404 6.08 -14.53 -62.11
C SER A 404 7.53 -14.05 -62.10
N GLU A 405 8.48 -14.96 -62.29
CA GLU A 405 9.90 -14.65 -62.41
C GLU A 405 10.36 -14.68 -63.89
N THR A 406 9.44 -14.35 -64.81
CA THR A 406 9.69 -14.15 -66.24
C THR A 406 9.13 -12.83 -66.78
N ASP A 407 8.12 -12.25 -66.12
CA ASP A 407 7.57 -10.93 -66.48
C ASP A 407 8.34 -9.79 -65.78
N THR A 408 8.98 -8.94 -66.58
CA THR A 408 9.73 -7.77 -66.10
C THR A 408 8.88 -6.77 -65.31
N TYR A 409 7.59 -6.65 -65.60
CA TYR A 409 6.72 -5.71 -64.87
C TYR A 409 6.41 -6.14 -63.43
N THR A 410 6.68 -7.40 -63.09
CA THR A 410 6.55 -7.88 -61.71
C THR A 410 7.73 -7.52 -60.83
N TRP A 411 8.84 -7.06 -61.42
CA TRP A 411 10.01 -6.67 -60.67
C TRP A 411 9.77 -5.41 -59.85
N LYS A 412 10.23 -5.43 -58.60
CA LYS A 412 10.00 -4.37 -57.62
C LYS A 412 11.20 -4.15 -56.74
N ARG A 413 11.35 -2.90 -56.28
CA ARG A 413 12.26 -2.51 -55.21
C ARG A 413 11.50 -2.13 -53.94
N PHE A 414 12.10 -2.42 -52.81
CA PHE A 414 11.56 -2.13 -51.49
C PHE A 414 12.56 -1.36 -50.63
N ASN A 415 12.11 -0.78 -49.52
CA ASN A 415 13.04 -0.33 -48.47
C ASN A 415 13.60 -1.53 -47.68
N ASN A 416 14.82 -1.40 -47.14
CA ASN A 416 15.49 -2.44 -46.37
C ASN A 416 15.08 -2.53 -44.88
N ASN A 417 14.27 -1.59 -44.38
CA ASN A 417 13.79 -1.60 -43.00
C ASN A 417 12.26 -1.77 -42.89
N PRO A 418 11.68 -2.88 -43.37
CA PRO A 418 10.28 -3.19 -43.04
C PRO A 418 10.10 -3.46 -41.55
N LYS A 419 8.83 -3.43 -41.13
CA LYS A 419 8.42 -3.71 -39.76
C LYS A 419 7.27 -4.69 -39.71
N ILE A 420 7.17 -5.44 -38.62
CA ILE A 420 5.98 -6.22 -38.26
C ILE A 420 5.27 -5.55 -37.09
N ILE A 421 3.95 -5.38 -37.22
CA ILE A 421 3.08 -4.83 -36.19
C ILE A 421 2.17 -5.96 -35.72
N ILE A 422 2.21 -6.29 -34.43
CA ILE A 422 1.51 -7.43 -33.83
C ILE A 422 0.64 -6.92 -32.70
N SER A 423 -0.68 -7.11 -32.80
CA SER A 423 -1.61 -6.93 -31.69
C SER A 423 -1.85 -8.28 -31.01
N TYR A 424 -1.70 -8.33 -29.70
CA TYR A 424 -1.82 -9.56 -28.91
C TYR A 424 -2.48 -9.31 -27.55
N ASN A 425 -2.96 -10.40 -26.95
CA ASN A 425 -3.50 -10.46 -25.61
C ASN A 425 -2.83 -11.61 -24.84
N ARG A 426 -2.57 -11.43 -23.55
CA ARG A 426 -2.10 -12.46 -22.62
C ARG A 426 -3.27 -12.90 -21.75
N LYS A 427 -3.29 -14.20 -21.46
CA LYS A 427 -4.31 -14.76 -20.57
C LYS A 427 -4.22 -14.13 -19.16
N PRO A 428 -5.35 -13.75 -18.53
CA PRO A 428 -5.34 -13.30 -17.15
C PRO A 428 -4.73 -14.36 -16.23
N ASN A 429 -4.00 -13.91 -15.21
CA ASN A 429 -3.46 -14.81 -14.20
C ASN A 429 -4.60 -15.45 -13.40
N THR A 430 -4.41 -16.69 -12.96
CA THR A 430 -5.35 -17.36 -12.06
C THR A 430 -5.52 -16.54 -10.77
N PRO A 431 -6.75 -16.34 -10.28
CA PRO A 431 -7.00 -15.62 -9.03
C PRO A 431 -6.21 -16.19 -7.85
N SER A 432 -5.90 -15.32 -6.88
CA SER A 432 -5.11 -15.67 -5.69
C SER A 432 -5.67 -14.97 -4.44
N SER A 433 -5.10 -15.23 -3.26
CA SER A 433 -5.49 -14.57 -2.00
C SER A 433 -6.99 -14.61 -1.73
N MET A 434 -7.59 -15.79 -1.90
CA MET A 434 -9.03 -15.97 -1.75
C MET A 434 -9.43 -15.92 -0.27
N GLN A 435 -10.43 -15.11 0.06
CA GLN A 435 -10.84 -14.84 1.44
C GLN A 435 -12.34 -14.56 1.51
N THR A 436 -12.88 -14.66 2.72
CA THR A 436 -14.24 -14.28 3.09
C THR A 436 -14.21 -13.21 4.19
N SER A 437 -15.28 -12.42 4.30
CA SER A 437 -15.51 -11.51 5.42
C SER A 437 -16.96 -11.66 5.88
N PRO A 438 -17.23 -12.13 7.13
CA PRO A 438 -16.28 -12.58 8.14
C PRO A 438 -15.35 -13.72 7.65
N SER A 439 -14.16 -13.82 8.24
CA SER A 439 -13.15 -14.80 7.80
C SER A 439 -13.60 -16.22 8.11
N THR A 440 -13.54 -17.09 7.11
CA THR A 440 -13.81 -18.54 7.23
C THR A 440 -12.54 -19.38 7.07
N SER A 441 -11.36 -18.75 7.10
CA SER A 441 -10.09 -19.45 6.96
C SER A 441 -9.75 -20.21 8.24
N THR A 442 -9.60 -21.53 8.13
CA THR A 442 -8.77 -22.31 9.05
C THR A 442 -7.34 -22.32 8.50
N SER A 443 -6.31 -22.66 9.26
CA SER A 443 -4.89 -22.57 8.82
C SER A 443 -4.49 -23.45 7.61
N THR A 444 -5.46 -24.13 7.00
CA THR A 444 -5.33 -25.02 5.83
C THR A 444 -5.84 -24.31 4.57
N ALA A 445 -5.59 -24.86 3.37
CA ALA A 445 -6.19 -24.36 2.15
C ALA A 445 -7.73 -24.25 2.27
N CYS A 446 -8.34 -23.21 1.70
CA CYS A 446 -9.76 -22.88 1.91
C CYS A 446 -10.76 -23.96 1.43
N ASN A 447 -10.30 -24.94 0.66
CA ASN A 447 -11.06 -26.07 0.14
C ASN A 447 -10.78 -27.37 0.91
N VAL A 448 -10.20 -27.27 2.12
CA VAL A 448 -9.89 -28.41 2.99
C VAL A 448 -10.60 -28.22 4.33
N ALA A 449 -11.29 -29.28 4.78
CA ALA A 449 -11.95 -29.31 6.08
C ALA A 449 -10.92 -29.33 7.24
N PRO A 450 -11.28 -28.86 8.45
CA PRO A 450 -12.58 -28.33 8.86
C PRO A 450 -12.85 -26.91 8.35
N TYR A 451 -14.12 -26.61 8.12
CA TYR A 451 -14.60 -25.28 7.69
C TYR A 451 -15.21 -24.52 8.86
N VAL A 452 -15.06 -23.19 8.87
CA VAL A 452 -15.75 -22.33 9.81
C VAL A 452 -17.24 -22.23 9.42
N THR A 453 -18.13 -22.36 10.40
CA THR A 453 -19.56 -22.09 10.24
C THR A 453 -19.84 -20.65 10.64
N LEU A 454 -20.48 -19.91 9.75
CA LEU A 454 -20.91 -18.53 10.00
C LEU A 454 -22.36 -18.52 10.49
N GLY A 455 -22.68 -17.69 11.46
CA GLY A 455 -24.06 -17.43 11.86
C GLY A 455 -24.86 -16.69 10.79
N ASN A 456 -26.04 -16.21 11.17
CA ASN A 456 -27.02 -15.50 10.35
C ASN A 456 -26.56 -14.09 9.92
N THR A 457 -25.50 -14.03 9.11
CA THR A 457 -24.83 -12.82 8.65
C THR A 457 -24.50 -12.86 7.15
N ASP A 458 -24.33 -11.69 6.56
CA ASP A 458 -23.90 -11.56 5.17
C ASP A 458 -22.42 -11.95 5.04
N VAL A 459 -22.04 -12.46 3.87
CA VAL A 459 -20.68 -12.92 3.58
C VAL A 459 -20.14 -12.20 2.36
N THR A 460 -18.99 -11.56 2.48
CA THR A 460 -18.29 -11.01 1.32
C THR A 460 -17.25 -12.01 0.83
N LEU A 461 -17.33 -12.43 -0.44
CA LEU A 461 -16.28 -13.21 -1.11
C LEU A 461 -15.25 -12.27 -1.71
N ARG A 462 -13.96 -12.57 -1.57
CA ARG A 462 -12.87 -11.73 -2.05
C ARG A 462 -11.76 -12.53 -2.71
N ALA A 463 -11.22 -12.05 -3.81
CA ALA A 463 -10.04 -12.64 -4.44
C ALA A 463 -9.21 -11.60 -5.20
N LYS A 464 -7.90 -11.77 -5.17
CA LYS A 464 -6.97 -10.94 -5.93
C LYS A 464 -6.91 -11.44 -7.36
N ILE A 465 -7.20 -10.57 -8.31
CA ILE A 465 -7.16 -10.88 -9.74
C ILE A 465 -6.16 -9.98 -10.46
N SER A 466 -5.52 -10.50 -11.50
CA SER A 466 -4.57 -9.72 -12.29
C SER A 466 -4.50 -10.23 -13.72
N ASP A 467 -4.18 -9.29 -14.58
CA ASP A 467 -3.87 -9.50 -15.99
C ASP A 467 -2.43 -9.07 -16.26
N PRO A 468 -1.60 -9.90 -16.93
CA PRO A 468 -0.25 -9.51 -17.37
C PRO A 468 -0.22 -8.25 -18.23
N ASP A 469 -1.26 -8.00 -19.03
CA ASP A 469 -1.44 -6.80 -19.85
C ASP A 469 -1.89 -5.59 -19.01
N GLY A 470 -2.30 -5.79 -17.76
CA GLY A 470 -2.71 -4.70 -16.88
C GLY A 470 -4.14 -4.23 -17.12
N GLY A 471 -4.40 -2.93 -16.97
CA GLY A 471 -5.71 -2.35 -17.25
C GLY A 471 -6.81 -2.85 -16.29
N THR A 472 -8.03 -3.02 -16.81
CA THR A 472 -9.18 -3.53 -16.07
C THR A 472 -9.43 -5.01 -16.35
N VAL A 473 -9.71 -5.77 -15.30
CA VAL A 473 -9.99 -7.21 -15.36
C VAL A 473 -11.26 -7.51 -14.55
N LYS A 474 -12.04 -8.51 -14.98
CA LYS A 474 -13.26 -8.93 -14.30
C LYS A 474 -13.02 -10.21 -13.50
N ALA A 475 -13.54 -10.28 -12.28
CA ALA A 475 -13.64 -11.52 -11.51
C ALA A 475 -15.05 -12.10 -11.65
N ARG A 476 -15.18 -13.31 -12.17
CA ARG A 476 -16.43 -14.07 -12.14
C ARG A 476 -16.49 -14.95 -10.91
N PHE A 477 -17.33 -14.58 -9.95
CA PHE A 477 -17.57 -15.36 -8.74
C PHE A 477 -18.71 -16.35 -8.95
N HIS A 478 -18.46 -17.60 -8.58
CA HIS A 478 -19.47 -18.64 -8.44
C HIS A 478 -19.63 -19.03 -6.97
N LEU A 479 -20.86 -19.11 -6.47
CA LEU A 479 -21.20 -19.68 -5.14
C LEU A 479 -22.35 -20.67 -5.32
N TRP A 480 -22.28 -21.82 -4.65
CA TRP A 480 -23.30 -22.87 -4.68
C TRP A 480 -23.35 -23.64 -3.35
N PRO A 481 -24.44 -24.38 -3.06
CA PRO A 481 -24.45 -25.35 -1.96
C PRO A 481 -23.41 -26.43 -2.23
N THR A 482 -22.56 -26.78 -1.26
CA THR A 482 -21.44 -27.71 -1.47
C THR A 482 -21.93 -29.05 -2.03
N GLY A 483 -21.31 -29.51 -3.13
CA GLY A 483 -21.72 -30.72 -3.87
C GLY A 483 -22.85 -30.52 -4.89
N LYS A 484 -23.41 -29.31 -5.01
CA LYS A 484 -24.53 -28.96 -5.91
C LYS A 484 -24.15 -27.94 -6.97
N HIS A 485 -22.95 -28.04 -7.54
CA HIS A 485 -22.57 -27.19 -8.68
C HIS A 485 -23.24 -27.72 -9.96
N PRO A 486 -23.71 -26.88 -10.89
CA PRO A 486 -24.35 -27.34 -12.14
C PRO A 486 -23.50 -28.26 -13.02
N ASN A 487 -22.17 -28.20 -12.90
CA ASN A 487 -21.25 -29.09 -13.61
C ASN A 487 -21.11 -30.48 -12.96
N ASP A 488 -21.48 -30.61 -11.69
CA ASP A 488 -21.19 -31.79 -10.87
C ASP A 488 -22.47 -32.56 -10.48
N ALA A 489 -23.63 -31.90 -10.49
CA ALA A 489 -24.93 -32.47 -10.11
C ALA A 489 -26.07 -31.98 -11.02
N ALA A 490 -26.99 -32.88 -11.36
CA ALA A 490 -28.14 -32.59 -12.23
C ALA A 490 -29.12 -31.58 -11.60
N ASP A 491 -29.20 -31.52 -10.27
CA ASP A 491 -29.97 -30.54 -9.50
C ASP A 491 -29.10 -29.35 -9.02
N GLY A 492 -27.92 -29.18 -9.61
CA GLY A 492 -26.98 -28.13 -9.22
C GLY A 492 -27.47 -26.72 -9.54
N VAL A 493 -27.12 -25.76 -8.67
CA VAL A 493 -27.57 -24.37 -8.77
C VAL A 493 -26.43 -23.41 -8.39
N LEU A 494 -26.34 -22.28 -9.11
CA LEU A 494 -25.48 -21.16 -8.72
C LEU A 494 -26.32 -20.12 -7.97
N ILE A 495 -25.96 -19.87 -6.72
CA ILE A 495 -26.50 -18.78 -5.89
C ILE A 495 -25.93 -17.45 -6.40
N ILE A 496 -24.64 -17.46 -6.73
CA ILE A 496 -23.94 -16.31 -7.30
C ILE A 496 -23.30 -16.75 -8.61
N ASN A 497 -23.51 -15.95 -9.66
CA ASN A 497 -22.77 -15.94 -10.91
C ASN A 497 -22.63 -14.47 -11.32
N ARG A 498 -21.63 -13.79 -10.77
CA ARG A 498 -21.48 -12.33 -10.88
C ARG A 498 -20.08 -11.94 -11.33
N ASP A 499 -20.02 -10.97 -12.24
CA ASP A 499 -18.77 -10.36 -12.68
C ASP A 499 -18.51 -9.06 -11.91
N VAL A 500 -17.30 -8.94 -11.36
CA VAL A 500 -16.84 -7.73 -10.64
C VAL A 500 -15.61 -7.19 -11.35
N GLN A 501 -15.71 -5.97 -11.88
CA GLN A 501 -14.60 -5.32 -12.59
C GLN A 501 -13.70 -4.55 -11.61
N VAL A 502 -12.40 -4.77 -11.68
CA VAL A 502 -11.40 -4.04 -10.90
C VAL A 502 -10.17 -3.73 -11.75
N THR A 503 -9.30 -2.87 -11.25
CA THR A 503 -7.97 -2.67 -11.84
C THR A 503 -7.11 -3.90 -11.61
N SER A 504 -6.36 -4.34 -12.63
CA SER A 504 -5.44 -5.48 -12.56
C SER A 504 -4.50 -5.38 -11.35
N GLY A 505 -4.44 -6.46 -10.57
CA GLY A 505 -3.67 -6.54 -9.33
C GLY A 505 -4.47 -6.19 -8.07
N SER A 506 -5.72 -5.74 -8.19
CA SER A 506 -6.59 -5.38 -7.06
C SER A 506 -7.38 -6.57 -6.51
N MET A 507 -7.95 -6.39 -5.32
CA MET A 507 -8.89 -7.33 -4.71
C MET A 507 -10.30 -7.08 -5.28
N ALA A 508 -10.88 -8.07 -5.93
CA ALA A 508 -12.29 -8.06 -6.31
C ALA A 508 -13.13 -8.62 -5.17
N SER A 509 -14.34 -8.08 -4.97
CA SER A 509 -15.23 -8.50 -3.89
C SER A 509 -16.71 -8.49 -4.30
N THR A 510 -17.48 -9.46 -3.80
CA THR A 510 -18.94 -9.48 -3.93
C THR A 510 -19.60 -9.88 -2.61
N VAL A 511 -20.70 -9.23 -2.26
CA VAL A 511 -21.53 -9.57 -1.09
C VAL A 511 -22.53 -10.66 -1.46
N VAL A 512 -22.67 -11.63 -0.56
CA VAL A 512 -23.66 -12.70 -0.56
C VAL A 512 -24.57 -12.44 0.63
N SER A 513 -25.87 -12.30 0.38
CA SER A 513 -26.81 -12.00 1.45
C SER A 513 -27.10 -13.25 2.30
N LYS A 514 -27.31 -13.05 3.58
CA LYS A 514 -27.76 -14.10 4.52
C LYS A 514 -29.10 -14.71 4.12
N ASN A 515 -29.96 -13.94 3.44
CA ASN A 515 -31.25 -14.43 2.95
C ASN A 515 -31.06 -15.44 1.80
N ASP A 516 -30.08 -15.20 0.92
CA ASP A 516 -29.71 -16.17 -0.12
C ASP A 516 -29.13 -17.43 0.52
N LEU A 517 -28.20 -17.29 1.47
CA LEU A 517 -27.62 -18.43 2.19
C LEU A 517 -28.68 -19.25 2.92
N LYS A 518 -29.57 -18.60 3.69
CA LYS A 518 -30.66 -19.25 4.42
C LYS A 518 -31.61 -20.03 3.51
N ARG A 519 -31.95 -19.49 2.34
CA ARG A 519 -32.81 -20.19 1.35
C ARG A 519 -32.21 -21.53 0.93
N TYR A 520 -30.89 -21.64 0.88
CA TYR A 520 -30.18 -22.81 0.37
C TYR A 520 -29.49 -23.65 1.47
N GLU A 521 -29.64 -23.29 2.75
CA GLU A 521 -29.04 -23.98 3.89
C GLU A 521 -29.48 -25.46 3.97
N GLY A 522 -30.78 -25.71 3.75
CA GLY A 522 -31.40 -27.04 3.72
C GLY A 522 -31.27 -27.78 2.38
N PHE A 523 -30.48 -27.29 1.43
CA PHE A 523 -30.40 -27.82 0.06
C PHE A 523 -29.50 -29.07 -0.07
N GLY A 524 -29.59 -29.99 0.90
CA GLY A 524 -28.87 -31.27 0.90
C GLY A 524 -27.36 -31.19 1.12
N SER A 525 -26.80 -30.02 1.44
CA SER A 525 -25.37 -29.82 1.72
C SER A 525 -25.01 -29.80 3.21
N GLY A 526 -26.03 -29.80 4.09
CA GLY A 526 -25.89 -29.63 5.54
C GLY A 526 -25.41 -28.22 5.91
N GLY A 527 -26.00 -27.17 5.34
CA GLY A 527 -25.61 -25.78 5.58
C GLY A 527 -24.25 -25.38 4.98
N ARG A 528 -23.61 -26.23 4.17
CA ARG A 528 -22.29 -25.94 3.59
C ARG A 528 -22.39 -25.30 2.21
N PHE A 529 -21.57 -24.30 1.97
CA PHE A 529 -21.46 -23.56 0.70
C PHE A 529 -20.04 -23.62 0.16
N SER A 530 -19.92 -23.64 -1.17
CA SER A 530 -18.65 -23.66 -1.89
C SER A 530 -18.60 -22.52 -2.90
N TRP A 531 -17.44 -21.92 -3.08
CA TRP A 531 -17.24 -20.86 -4.06
C TRP A 531 -15.90 -20.93 -4.79
N LYS A 532 -15.86 -20.39 -6.00
CA LYS A 532 -14.65 -20.27 -6.83
C LYS A 532 -14.72 -19.00 -7.67
N VAL A 533 -13.58 -18.59 -8.20
CA VAL A 533 -13.46 -17.37 -9.00
C VAL A 533 -12.55 -17.59 -10.21
N SER A 534 -12.86 -16.95 -11.33
CA SER A 534 -12.00 -16.85 -12.52
C SER A 534 -11.76 -15.37 -12.85
N ALA A 535 -10.60 -15.05 -13.41
CA ALA A 535 -10.28 -13.74 -13.95
C ALA A 535 -10.56 -13.73 -15.46
N LEU A 536 -11.17 -12.65 -15.97
CA LEU A 536 -11.60 -12.52 -17.36
C LEU A 536 -11.20 -11.15 -17.90
N ASP A 537 -10.73 -11.14 -19.14
CA ASP A 537 -10.60 -9.92 -19.96
C ASP A 537 -11.62 -9.98 -21.13
N ALA A 538 -11.47 -9.11 -22.13
CA ALA A 538 -12.36 -9.07 -23.30
C ALA A 538 -12.18 -10.24 -24.29
N HIS A 539 -11.08 -10.99 -24.18
CA HIS A 539 -10.62 -11.97 -25.16
C HIS A 539 -10.53 -13.40 -24.60
N THR A 540 -10.22 -13.57 -23.32
CA THR A 540 -9.98 -14.87 -22.68
C THR A 540 -10.22 -14.84 -21.17
N SER A 541 -10.14 -16.01 -20.53
CA SER A 541 -10.36 -16.17 -19.09
C SER A 541 -9.37 -17.15 -18.48
N SER A 542 -8.99 -16.91 -17.24
CA SER A 542 -8.21 -17.84 -16.43
C SER A 542 -9.00 -19.12 -16.13
N GLY A 543 -8.32 -20.16 -15.69
CA GLY A 543 -9.00 -21.26 -14.98
C GLY A 543 -9.68 -20.72 -13.71
N TYR A 544 -10.72 -21.40 -13.25
CA TYR A 544 -11.29 -21.13 -11.93
C TYR A 544 -10.31 -21.56 -10.84
N THR A 545 -10.26 -20.78 -9.76
CA THR A 545 -9.52 -21.08 -8.54
C THR A 545 -10.50 -21.24 -7.37
N PRO A 546 -10.40 -22.32 -6.58
CA PRO A 546 -9.53 -23.49 -6.78
C PRO A 546 -9.91 -24.32 -8.03
N THR A 547 -8.99 -25.14 -8.51
CA THR A 547 -9.14 -26.00 -9.72
C THR A 547 -9.98 -27.26 -9.48
N GLY A 548 -10.32 -27.57 -8.23
CA GLY A 548 -11.20 -28.67 -7.83
C GLY A 548 -11.90 -28.37 -6.50
N GLY A 549 -13.19 -28.68 -6.41
CA GLY A 549 -14.04 -28.16 -5.34
C GLY A 549 -14.17 -26.63 -5.38
N GLY A 550 -14.69 -26.02 -4.33
CA GLY A 550 -14.61 -24.58 -4.07
C GLY A 550 -13.95 -24.34 -2.71
N CYS A 551 -13.58 -23.09 -2.41
CA CYS A 551 -13.43 -22.71 -1.01
C CYS A 551 -14.77 -22.94 -0.31
N ALA A 552 -14.78 -23.54 0.86
CA ALA A 552 -16.04 -23.85 1.53
C ALA A 552 -16.15 -23.22 2.92
N PHE A 553 -17.39 -22.98 3.32
CA PHE A 553 -17.78 -22.50 4.65
C PHE A 553 -19.14 -23.07 5.03
N GLY A 554 -19.39 -23.22 6.33
CA GLY A 554 -20.72 -23.51 6.86
C GLY A 554 -21.52 -22.24 7.07
N PHE A 555 -22.83 -22.35 7.07
CA PHE A 555 -23.75 -21.30 7.46
C PHE A 555 -24.85 -21.92 8.32
N ASP A 556 -25.13 -21.27 9.45
CA ASP A 556 -26.18 -21.63 10.38
C ASP A 556 -27.04 -20.40 10.66
N SER A 557 -28.28 -20.42 10.18
CA SER A 557 -29.21 -19.32 10.39
C SER A 557 -29.98 -19.38 11.71
N SER A 558 -29.82 -20.47 12.48
CA SER A 558 -30.57 -20.76 13.69
C SER A 558 -29.86 -20.15 14.90
N ARG A 559 -30.44 -19.11 15.50
CA ARG A 559 -29.94 -18.57 16.77
C ARG A 559 -30.44 -19.42 17.94
N PRO A 560 -29.75 -19.39 19.11
CA PRO A 560 -30.30 -19.90 20.36
C PRO A 560 -31.71 -19.34 20.60
N SER A 561 -32.70 -20.23 20.67
CA SER A 561 -34.13 -19.86 20.65
C SER A 561 -34.65 -19.34 21.99
N SER A 562 -33.88 -19.48 23.06
CA SER A 562 -34.23 -19.08 24.41
C SER A 562 -33.18 -18.14 24.99
N PRO A 563 -33.56 -17.13 25.79
CA PRO A 563 -32.60 -16.38 26.61
C PRO A 563 -31.83 -17.30 27.57
N PRO A 564 -30.61 -16.92 27.99
CA PRO A 564 -29.87 -17.64 29.01
C PRO A 564 -30.63 -17.70 30.34
N GLY A 565 -30.53 -18.81 31.05
CA GLY A 565 -30.97 -18.88 32.44
C GLY A 565 -29.92 -18.24 33.36
N VAL A 566 -30.35 -17.54 34.41
CA VAL A 566 -29.46 -16.97 35.42
C VAL A 566 -29.99 -17.31 36.82
N THR A 567 -29.12 -17.82 37.68
CA THR A 567 -29.45 -18.08 39.09
C THR A 567 -28.28 -17.67 40.00
N SER A 568 -28.60 -17.15 41.18
CA SER A 568 -27.64 -16.92 42.27
C SER A 568 -28.29 -17.25 43.61
N THR A 569 -27.50 -17.79 44.54
CA THR A 569 -27.91 -18.07 45.91
C THR A 569 -27.76 -16.85 46.80
N GLU A 570 -26.70 -16.06 46.61
CA GLU A 570 -26.43 -14.84 47.39
C GLU A 570 -27.32 -13.69 46.95
N PHE A 571 -27.63 -13.61 45.65
CA PHE A 571 -28.42 -12.54 45.04
C PHE A 571 -29.60 -13.12 44.26
N PRO A 572 -30.66 -13.58 44.95
CA PRO A 572 -31.81 -14.20 44.31
C PRO A 572 -32.54 -13.21 43.38
N ASN A 573 -33.37 -13.75 42.48
CA ASN A 573 -34.12 -12.93 41.52
C ASN A 573 -35.02 -11.95 42.28
N GLY A 574 -34.88 -10.66 41.96
CA GLY A 574 -35.60 -9.55 42.56
C GLY A 574 -37.12 -9.61 42.34
N ASP A 575 -37.61 -10.37 41.35
CA ASP A 575 -39.05 -10.64 41.17
C ASP A 575 -39.67 -11.34 42.41
N SER A 576 -38.85 -11.99 43.24
CA SER A 576 -39.27 -12.58 44.51
C SER A 576 -39.49 -11.55 45.63
N GLY A 577 -39.07 -10.31 45.44
CA GLY A 577 -39.01 -9.28 46.49
C GLY A 577 -37.95 -9.52 47.56
N THR A 578 -37.12 -10.56 47.41
CA THR A 578 -36.06 -10.90 48.38
C THR A 578 -34.82 -10.08 48.10
N TRP A 579 -34.33 -9.39 49.11
CA TRP A 579 -33.03 -8.73 49.08
C TRP A 579 -31.93 -9.76 49.34
N GLY A 580 -30.89 -9.73 48.52
CA GLY A 580 -29.74 -10.62 48.62
C GLY A 580 -28.76 -10.19 49.71
N ALA A 581 -27.55 -10.74 49.62
CA ALA A 581 -26.43 -10.35 50.47
C ALA A 581 -26.16 -8.83 50.43
N PRO A 582 -25.45 -8.27 51.43
CA PRO A 582 -25.11 -6.86 51.43
C PRO A 582 -24.29 -6.46 50.20
N ALA A 583 -24.38 -5.19 49.82
CA ALA A 583 -23.47 -4.59 48.86
C ALA A 583 -22.00 -4.88 49.22
N ARG A 584 -21.14 -4.93 48.21
CA ARG A 584 -19.73 -5.34 48.28
C ARG A 584 -19.48 -6.81 48.66
N THR A 585 -20.53 -7.63 48.79
CA THR A 585 -20.39 -9.08 48.92
C THR A 585 -20.23 -9.73 47.54
N GLU A 586 -19.20 -10.57 47.35
CA GLU A 586 -19.06 -11.37 46.13
C GLU A 586 -20.15 -12.46 46.07
N GLY A 587 -20.89 -12.52 44.97
CA GLY A 587 -21.92 -13.52 44.70
C GLY A 587 -21.60 -14.40 43.50
N SER A 588 -22.08 -15.64 43.53
CA SER A 588 -21.93 -16.58 42.42
C SER A 588 -23.19 -16.59 41.54
N PHE A 589 -23.03 -16.37 40.24
CA PHE A 589 -24.09 -16.39 39.25
C PHE A 589 -23.86 -17.53 38.26
N THR A 590 -24.81 -18.46 38.17
CA THR A 590 -24.78 -19.55 37.19
C THR A 590 -25.52 -19.14 35.93
N LEU A 591 -24.80 -19.08 34.82
CA LEU A 591 -25.30 -18.79 33.48
C LEU A 591 -25.59 -20.12 32.78
N ALA A 592 -26.84 -20.38 32.44
CA ALA A 592 -27.30 -21.60 31.81
C ALA A 592 -27.82 -21.36 30.39
N SER A 593 -27.83 -22.39 29.54
CA SER A 593 -28.14 -22.28 28.10
C SER A 593 -29.61 -22.05 27.79
N GLY A 594 -30.49 -22.02 28.79
CA GLY A 594 -31.94 -21.93 28.56
C GLY A 594 -32.51 -23.16 27.86
N GLY A 595 -31.84 -24.31 27.98
CA GLY A 595 -32.21 -25.57 27.31
C GLY A 595 -31.71 -25.72 25.87
N VAL A 596 -30.91 -24.76 25.38
CA VAL A 596 -30.33 -24.79 24.04
C VAL A 596 -29.02 -25.60 24.04
N SER A 597 -28.94 -26.65 23.22
CA SER A 597 -27.85 -27.65 23.30
C SER A 597 -26.54 -27.25 22.63
N ASP A 598 -26.52 -26.21 21.79
CA ASP A 598 -25.36 -25.80 20.99
C ASP A 598 -24.73 -24.47 21.43
N VAL A 599 -25.15 -23.94 22.59
CA VAL A 599 -24.51 -22.76 23.22
C VAL A 599 -23.07 -23.10 23.61
N VAL A 600 -22.09 -22.33 23.13
CA VAL A 600 -20.66 -22.54 23.42
C VAL A 600 -20.02 -21.36 24.16
N LYS A 601 -20.73 -20.24 24.34
CA LYS A 601 -20.22 -19.05 25.01
C LYS A 601 -21.34 -18.19 25.57
N TYR A 602 -21.06 -17.46 26.65
CA TYR A 602 -21.89 -16.39 27.19
C TYR A 602 -21.13 -15.07 27.17
N THR A 603 -21.85 -13.97 26.94
CA THR A 603 -21.38 -12.62 27.25
C THR A 603 -22.24 -12.04 28.35
N TYR A 604 -21.64 -11.51 29.42
CA TYR A 604 -22.32 -10.98 30.59
C TYR A 604 -21.79 -9.61 31.02
N GLY A 605 -22.59 -8.86 31.79
CA GLY A 605 -22.25 -7.54 32.30
C GLY A 605 -23.19 -7.12 33.43
N LEU A 606 -22.63 -6.74 34.58
CA LEU A 606 -23.39 -6.19 35.70
C LEU A 606 -23.67 -4.71 35.44
N ASN A 607 -24.95 -4.32 35.47
CA ASN A 607 -25.44 -2.97 35.19
C ASN A 607 -24.99 -2.39 33.83
N SER A 608 -24.52 -3.24 32.91
CA SER A 608 -23.97 -2.83 31.61
C SER A 608 -24.65 -3.57 30.47
N ASN A 609 -25.30 -2.81 29.59
CA ASN A 609 -25.95 -3.28 28.37
C ASN A 609 -25.49 -2.43 27.16
N PRO A 610 -24.81 -3.02 26.15
CA PRO A 610 -24.59 -4.45 25.94
C PRO A 610 -23.54 -5.06 26.88
N PRO A 611 -23.69 -6.34 27.26
CA PRO A 611 -22.68 -7.06 28.01
C PRO A 611 -21.45 -7.36 27.14
N THR A 612 -20.25 -7.29 27.72
CA THR A 612 -18.97 -7.42 26.99
C THR A 612 -18.04 -8.49 27.54
N THR A 613 -18.23 -8.94 28.78
CA THR A 613 -17.36 -9.93 29.42
C THR A 613 -17.73 -11.33 28.98
N GLU A 614 -16.75 -12.14 28.57
CA GLU A 614 -17.01 -13.49 28.05
C GLU A 614 -16.85 -14.57 29.13
N ALA A 615 -17.67 -15.62 29.05
CA ALA A 615 -17.52 -16.84 29.83
C ALA A 615 -17.81 -18.06 28.94
N THR A 616 -17.00 -19.12 29.08
CA THR A 616 -17.09 -20.32 28.26
C THR A 616 -17.49 -21.53 29.12
N PRO A 617 -18.60 -22.21 28.85
CA PRO A 617 -18.96 -23.46 29.52
C PRO A 617 -18.00 -24.59 29.13
N SER A 618 -17.90 -25.63 29.96
CA SER A 618 -17.01 -26.78 29.71
C SER A 618 -17.44 -27.67 28.55
N SER A 619 -18.69 -27.56 28.10
CA SER A 619 -19.27 -28.30 26.99
C SER A 619 -20.37 -27.50 26.30
N ALA A 620 -20.65 -27.79 25.02
CA ALA A 620 -21.78 -27.21 24.31
C ALA A 620 -23.10 -27.48 25.06
N GLY A 621 -23.95 -26.45 25.16
CA GLY A 621 -25.19 -26.44 25.92
C GLY A 621 -25.03 -26.41 27.45
N GLY A 622 -23.80 -26.41 27.96
CA GLY A 622 -23.49 -26.42 29.40
C GLY A 622 -23.63 -25.05 30.06
N SER A 623 -23.64 -25.02 31.39
CA SER A 623 -23.64 -23.80 32.19
C SER A 623 -22.21 -23.36 32.58
N VAL A 624 -22.07 -22.10 33.02
CA VAL A 624 -20.84 -21.56 33.59
C VAL A 624 -21.16 -20.66 34.78
N THR A 625 -20.35 -20.74 35.84
CA THR A 625 -20.49 -19.86 37.01
C THR A 625 -19.53 -18.69 36.90
N VAL A 626 -20.04 -17.48 37.09
CA VAL A 626 -19.27 -16.24 37.16
C VAL A 626 -19.42 -15.63 38.56
N ARG A 627 -18.38 -14.93 39.03
CA ARG A 627 -18.39 -14.24 40.32
C ARG A 627 -18.48 -12.74 40.08
N LEU A 628 -19.41 -12.09 40.77
CA LEU A 628 -19.69 -10.66 40.62
C LEU A 628 -19.91 -10.05 42.00
N THR A 629 -19.42 -8.84 42.19
CA THR A 629 -19.57 -8.07 43.42
C THR A 629 -20.39 -6.82 43.12
N PRO A 630 -21.69 -6.79 43.47
CA PRO A 630 -22.51 -5.59 43.40
C PRO A 630 -21.93 -4.55 44.37
N THR A 631 -21.70 -3.32 43.91
CA THR A 631 -20.88 -2.36 44.66
C THR A 631 -21.68 -1.42 45.54
N HIS A 632 -22.98 -1.25 45.27
CA HIS A 632 -23.87 -0.35 45.99
C HIS A 632 -25.12 -1.11 46.44
N THR A 633 -25.91 -0.48 47.30
CA THR A 633 -27.17 -1.04 47.78
C THR A 633 -28.29 -0.81 46.76
N GLY A 634 -29.31 -1.67 46.78
CA GLY A 634 -30.49 -1.53 45.93
C GLY A 634 -30.42 -2.35 44.64
N PRO A 635 -31.12 -1.93 43.57
CA PRO A 635 -31.32 -2.76 42.38
C PRO A 635 -30.07 -2.87 41.50
N HIS A 636 -29.83 -4.07 41.01
CA HIS A 636 -28.82 -4.39 40.02
C HIS A 636 -29.40 -5.28 38.92
N ILE A 637 -28.89 -5.14 37.70
CA ILE A 637 -29.29 -5.97 36.57
C ILE A 637 -28.06 -6.64 35.97
N LEU A 638 -28.01 -7.96 36.02
CA LEU A 638 -27.04 -8.75 35.28
C LEU A 638 -27.58 -9.06 33.87
N TYR A 639 -26.97 -8.47 32.84
CA TYR A 639 -27.30 -8.75 31.45
C TYR A 639 -26.49 -9.93 30.93
N VAL A 640 -27.14 -10.89 30.26
CA VAL A 640 -26.49 -12.12 29.75
C VAL A 640 -27.01 -12.47 28.35
N VAL A 641 -26.11 -12.83 27.44
CA VAL A 641 -26.42 -13.30 26.09
C VAL A 641 -25.66 -14.60 25.83
N SER A 642 -26.31 -15.64 25.31
CA SER A 642 -25.65 -16.87 24.87
C SER A 642 -25.31 -16.81 23.38
N HIS A 643 -24.26 -17.52 23.00
CA HIS A 643 -23.77 -17.64 21.63
C HIS A 643 -23.61 -19.11 21.27
N ASP A 644 -24.10 -19.51 20.09
CA ASP A 644 -23.87 -20.85 19.55
C ASP A 644 -22.49 -20.99 18.88
N GLY A 645 -22.19 -22.19 18.38
CA GLY A 645 -20.95 -22.49 17.67
C GLY A 645 -20.74 -21.72 16.35
N ALA A 646 -21.80 -21.14 15.78
CA ALA A 646 -21.76 -20.31 14.57
C ALA A 646 -21.65 -18.80 14.90
N GLY A 647 -21.76 -18.42 16.18
CA GLY A 647 -21.72 -17.06 16.66
C GLY A 647 -23.07 -16.33 16.64
N ASN A 648 -24.20 -17.04 16.47
CA ASN A 648 -25.52 -16.42 16.62
C ASN A 648 -25.82 -16.11 18.09
N LYS A 649 -26.42 -14.96 18.34
CA LYS A 649 -26.77 -14.48 19.69
C LYS A 649 -28.20 -14.83 20.07
N SER A 650 -28.44 -15.26 21.30
CA SER A 650 -29.78 -15.31 21.92
C SER A 650 -30.38 -13.92 22.13
N ASP A 651 -31.62 -13.85 22.61
CA ASP A 651 -32.12 -12.63 23.24
C ASP A 651 -31.35 -12.37 24.55
N THR A 652 -31.33 -11.11 24.98
CA THR A 652 -30.62 -10.72 26.21
C THR A 652 -31.48 -11.05 27.42
N GLN A 653 -30.95 -11.87 28.33
CA GLN A 653 -31.53 -12.05 29.65
C GLN A 653 -31.13 -10.86 30.53
N ALA A 654 -32.11 -10.21 31.15
CA ALA A 654 -31.90 -9.26 32.22
C ALA A 654 -32.27 -9.92 33.55
N TYR A 655 -31.30 -10.10 34.44
CA TYR A 655 -31.52 -10.68 35.77
C TYR A 655 -31.47 -9.59 36.82
N LEU A 656 -32.65 -9.13 37.25
CA LEU A 656 -32.80 -8.16 38.33
C LEU A 656 -32.55 -8.85 39.67
N PHE A 657 -31.78 -8.22 40.54
CA PHE A 657 -31.62 -8.60 41.94
C PHE A 657 -31.39 -7.35 42.80
N TYR A 658 -31.54 -7.47 44.11
CA TYR A 658 -31.33 -6.37 45.05
C TYR A 658 -30.20 -6.72 46.02
N ALA A 659 -29.20 -5.84 46.17
CA ALA A 659 -28.19 -5.96 47.21
C ALA A 659 -28.66 -5.22 48.47
N SER A 660 -28.56 -5.83 49.66
CA SER A 660 -28.96 -5.20 50.92
C SER A 660 -27.97 -4.12 51.39
N SER A 661 -28.43 -3.25 52.29
CA SER A 661 -27.53 -2.30 52.96
C SER A 661 -26.50 -3.07 53.80
N PRO A 662 -25.23 -2.62 53.85
CA PRO A 662 -24.25 -3.11 54.81
C PRO A 662 -24.72 -3.01 56.27
N GLY A 663 -25.67 -2.11 56.57
CA GLY A 663 -26.27 -1.96 57.90
C GLY A 663 -25.39 -1.23 58.91
N THR A 664 -24.23 -0.73 58.49
CA THR A 664 -23.30 0.09 59.29
C THR A 664 -22.93 1.33 58.49
N PRO A 665 -23.15 2.55 59.02
CA PRO A 665 -22.69 3.78 58.36
C PRO A 665 -21.18 3.76 58.12
N GLU A 666 -20.76 4.37 57.02
CA GLU A 666 -19.34 4.58 56.74
C GLU A 666 -18.70 5.52 57.76
N LYS A 667 -17.37 5.42 57.91
CA LYS A 667 -16.64 6.34 58.80
C LYS A 667 -16.68 7.74 58.21
N PRO A 668 -16.65 8.79 59.06
CA PRO A 668 -16.57 10.16 58.58
C PRO A 668 -15.49 10.37 57.50
N GLY A 669 -15.94 10.81 56.34
CA GLY A 669 -15.15 11.07 55.14
C GLY A 669 -14.69 9.87 54.33
N ASP A 670 -15.01 8.63 54.72
CA ASP A 670 -14.85 7.47 53.84
C ASP A 670 -16.03 7.43 52.86
N LEU A 671 -15.75 7.72 51.59
CA LEU A 671 -16.76 7.90 50.54
C LEU A 671 -16.80 6.71 49.58
N ASN A 672 -15.84 5.79 49.69
CA ASN A 672 -15.72 4.61 48.84
C ASN A 672 -15.79 3.28 49.63
N GLY A 673 -15.78 3.36 50.96
CA GLY A 673 -15.95 2.25 51.87
C GLY A 673 -14.72 1.38 52.08
N ASP A 674 -13.53 1.91 51.79
CA ASP A 674 -12.26 1.23 52.04
C ASP A 674 -11.75 1.45 53.48
N GLY A 675 -12.47 2.24 54.29
CA GLY A 675 -12.14 2.58 55.66
C GLY A 675 -11.19 3.76 55.81
N HIS A 676 -10.88 4.47 54.72
CA HIS A 676 -9.98 5.62 54.69
C HIS A 676 -10.69 6.89 54.22
N PRO A 677 -10.45 8.05 54.88
CA PRO A 677 -11.02 9.30 54.41
C PRO A 677 -10.55 9.73 53.01
N ASP A 678 -11.51 10.12 52.20
CA ASP A 678 -11.40 10.52 50.81
C ASP A 678 -11.54 12.04 50.64
N LEU A 679 -11.29 12.56 49.43
CA LEU A 679 -11.37 13.99 49.13
C LEU A 679 -12.11 14.28 47.82
N TYR A 680 -13.08 15.19 47.86
CA TYR A 680 -13.64 15.80 46.66
C TYR A 680 -12.92 17.10 46.32
N ALA A 681 -12.78 17.38 45.02
CA ALA A 681 -12.22 18.65 44.56
C ALA A 681 -12.86 19.14 43.27
N VAL A 682 -12.99 20.45 43.14
CA VAL A 682 -13.37 21.11 41.88
C VAL A 682 -12.13 21.72 41.25
N ASP A 683 -11.84 21.36 40.00
CA ASP A 683 -10.67 21.89 39.29
C ASP A 683 -10.96 23.20 38.51
N SER A 684 -9.92 23.78 37.90
CA SER A 684 -10.01 25.04 37.15
C SER A 684 -10.81 24.94 35.86
N THR A 685 -11.14 23.71 35.42
CA THR A 685 -12.06 23.44 34.31
C THR A 685 -13.48 23.18 34.80
N SER A 686 -13.76 23.43 36.08
CA SER A 686 -15.09 23.30 36.69
C SER A 686 -15.61 21.86 36.69
N ASN A 687 -14.69 20.90 36.79
CA ASN A 687 -14.99 19.47 36.88
C ASN A 687 -14.85 18.97 38.31
N LEU A 688 -15.73 18.04 38.72
CA LEU A 688 -15.65 17.35 40.00
C LEU A 688 -14.71 16.16 39.91
N ARG A 689 -13.76 16.12 40.82
CA ARG A 689 -12.73 15.09 40.96
C ARG A 689 -12.87 14.43 42.32
N PHE A 690 -12.52 13.15 42.37
CA PHE A 690 -12.46 12.36 43.59
C PHE A 690 -11.05 11.81 43.78
N TYR A 691 -10.53 11.90 44.99
CA TYR A 691 -9.20 11.42 45.36
C TYR A 691 -9.37 10.39 46.49
N PRO A 692 -9.20 9.09 46.20
CA PRO A 692 -9.36 8.05 47.20
C PRO A 692 -8.23 8.13 48.24
N GLY A 693 -8.54 8.06 49.52
CA GLY A 693 -7.58 7.96 50.61
C GLY A 693 -6.76 6.68 50.51
N ASN A 694 -5.58 6.67 51.11
CA ASN A 694 -4.77 5.43 51.20
C ASN A 694 -4.39 5.04 52.64
N GLY A 695 -4.91 5.76 53.64
CA GLY A 695 -4.63 5.52 55.06
C GLY A 695 -3.22 5.90 55.52
N GLU A 696 -2.39 6.50 54.68
CA GLU A 696 -1.02 6.92 55.01
C GLU A 696 -0.84 8.45 54.94
N GLY A 697 -1.93 9.22 55.09
CA GLY A 697 -1.93 10.67 54.89
C GLY A 697 -1.67 11.08 53.44
N ARG A 698 -2.10 10.26 52.47
CA ARG A 698 -2.00 10.52 51.02
C ARG A 698 -3.27 10.08 50.30
N PHE A 699 -3.34 10.44 49.01
CA PHE A 699 -4.39 10.01 48.10
C PHE A 699 -3.84 9.11 46.99
N GLY A 700 -4.66 8.16 46.55
CA GLY A 700 -4.44 7.32 45.38
C GLY A 700 -4.69 8.05 44.05
N ALA A 701 -4.93 7.28 43.00
CA ALA A 701 -5.17 7.83 41.68
C ALA A 701 -6.52 8.57 41.63
N ARG A 702 -6.49 9.83 41.19
CA ARG A 702 -7.69 10.65 40.99
C ARG A 702 -8.69 9.96 40.05
N MET A 703 -9.96 9.97 40.43
CA MET A 703 -11.09 9.62 39.58
C MET A 703 -11.83 10.87 39.09
N ASP A 704 -12.33 10.79 37.86
CA ASP A 704 -13.11 11.86 37.24
C ASP A 704 -14.60 11.57 37.49
N VAL A 705 -15.24 12.36 38.36
CA VAL A 705 -16.64 12.13 38.77
C VAL A 705 -17.60 12.82 37.82
N SER A 706 -17.38 14.11 37.57
CA SER A 706 -18.11 14.86 36.55
C SER A 706 -17.15 15.66 35.67
N THR A 707 -17.34 15.55 34.37
CA THR A 707 -16.53 16.24 33.33
C THR A 707 -17.35 17.29 32.56
N THR A 708 -18.52 17.66 33.10
CA THR A 708 -19.48 18.55 32.44
C THR A 708 -19.07 20.02 32.46
N GLY A 709 -18.11 20.41 33.30
CA GLY A 709 -17.70 21.80 33.51
C GLY A 709 -18.71 22.64 34.30
N GLN A 710 -19.72 22.02 34.93
CA GLN A 710 -20.83 22.74 35.58
C GLN A 710 -20.57 23.14 37.04
N TRP A 711 -19.47 22.67 37.64
CA TRP A 711 -19.16 22.87 39.07
C TRP A 711 -18.50 24.22 39.35
N ALA A 712 -18.66 25.20 38.46
CA ALA A 712 -18.04 26.50 38.58
C ALA A 712 -18.64 27.28 39.77
N GLY A 713 -17.80 27.61 40.76
CA GLY A 713 -18.21 28.41 41.91
C GLY A 713 -19.13 27.68 42.89
N SER A 714 -19.22 26.34 42.81
CA SER A 714 -19.97 25.57 43.79
C SER A 714 -19.24 25.55 45.14
N LEU A 715 -20.03 25.63 46.21
CA LEU A 715 -19.58 25.18 47.53
C LEU A 715 -19.81 23.67 47.59
N ILE A 716 -18.85 22.93 48.11
CA ILE A 716 -18.93 21.47 48.27
C ILE A 716 -18.62 21.13 49.72
N THR A 717 -19.34 20.17 50.29
CA THR A 717 -19.07 19.59 51.60
C THR A 717 -19.66 18.18 51.65
N HIS A 718 -19.07 17.32 52.46
CA HIS A 718 -19.63 16.02 52.86
C HIS A 718 -19.39 15.87 54.37
N ARG A 719 -19.75 14.70 54.94
CA ARG A 719 -19.75 14.32 56.38
C ARG A 719 -21.18 14.06 56.87
N GLY A 720 -21.64 12.82 56.64
CA GLY A 720 -22.97 12.32 57.02
C GLY A 720 -23.76 11.66 55.88
N ASP A 721 -24.75 10.84 56.24
CA ASP A 721 -25.59 9.98 55.37
C ASP A 721 -27.04 10.50 55.37
N TRP A 722 -27.36 11.41 54.45
CA TRP A 722 -28.67 12.06 54.39
C TRP A 722 -29.78 11.14 53.88
N THR A 723 -29.43 10.15 53.07
CA THR A 723 -30.36 9.19 52.47
C THR A 723 -30.65 8.00 53.40
N ALA A 724 -29.91 7.85 54.49
CA ALA A 724 -29.93 6.71 55.41
C ALA A 724 -29.65 5.37 54.71
N ASP A 725 -28.79 5.37 53.68
CA ASP A 725 -28.43 4.16 52.93
C ASP A 725 -27.12 3.50 53.39
N GLY A 726 -26.39 4.17 54.29
CA GLY A 726 -25.12 3.76 54.87
C GLY A 726 -23.91 4.44 54.24
N TYR A 727 -24.08 5.21 53.18
CA TYR A 727 -22.99 5.93 52.49
C TYR A 727 -23.03 7.42 52.81
N GLU A 728 -21.85 8.05 52.86
CA GLU A 728 -21.81 9.51 52.98
C GLU A 728 -22.26 10.20 51.69
N ASP A 729 -22.96 11.33 51.85
CA ASP A 729 -23.49 12.10 50.73
C ASP A 729 -22.72 13.39 50.45
N LEU A 730 -22.71 13.81 49.17
CA LEU A 730 -22.13 15.08 48.77
C LEU A 730 -23.21 16.18 48.79
N ILE A 731 -22.97 17.23 49.57
CA ILE A 731 -23.81 18.42 49.62
C ILE A 731 -23.15 19.56 48.88
N THR A 732 -23.94 20.30 48.13
CA THR A 732 -23.41 21.40 47.32
C THR A 732 -24.34 22.60 47.32
N ARG A 733 -23.76 23.81 47.28
CA ARG A 733 -24.45 25.01 46.82
C ARG A 733 -24.00 25.30 45.40
N GLN A 734 -24.86 25.09 44.43
CA GLN A 734 -24.52 25.22 43.01
C GLN A 734 -24.64 26.67 42.52
N SER A 735 -24.18 26.91 41.29
CA SER A 735 -24.22 28.23 40.63
C SER A 735 -25.63 28.76 40.36
N ASP A 736 -26.65 27.89 40.43
CA ASP A 736 -28.07 28.26 40.39
C ASP A 736 -28.56 28.90 41.71
N GLY A 737 -27.71 28.94 42.74
CA GLY A 737 -28.01 29.51 44.05
C GLY A 737 -28.73 28.57 45.00
N LYS A 738 -28.94 27.30 44.63
CA LYS A 738 -29.66 26.31 45.43
C LYS A 738 -28.73 25.35 46.14
N LEU A 739 -29.24 24.73 47.21
CA LEU A 739 -28.61 23.59 47.87
C LEU A 739 -29.08 22.28 47.25
N TRP A 740 -28.13 21.37 47.04
CA TRP A 740 -28.35 20.08 46.41
C TRP A 740 -27.66 18.99 47.21
N LEU A 741 -28.42 17.93 47.51
CA LEU A 741 -27.96 16.64 47.99
C LEU A 741 -27.65 15.75 46.78
N TYR A 742 -26.45 15.20 46.73
CA TYR A 742 -26.03 14.21 45.75
C TYR A 742 -25.80 12.87 46.45
N PRO A 743 -26.76 11.94 46.35
CA PRO A 743 -26.57 10.58 46.83
C PRO A 743 -25.34 9.93 46.21
N THR A 744 -24.48 9.33 47.02
CA THR A 744 -23.30 8.61 46.49
C THR A 744 -23.62 7.14 46.20
N ASP A 745 -22.82 6.51 45.32
CA ASP A 745 -22.89 5.07 45.06
C ASP A 745 -22.04 4.24 46.04
N GLY A 746 -21.53 4.85 47.12
CA GLY A 746 -20.53 4.26 48.00
C GLY A 746 -19.19 3.97 47.29
N LEU A 747 -18.90 4.56 46.14
CA LEU A 747 -17.58 4.47 45.48
C LEU A 747 -17.04 5.86 45.14
N GLY A 748 -17.49 6.89 45.86
CA GLY A 748 -17.13 8.28 45.62
C GLY A 748 -17.70 8.85 44.31
N ARG A 749 -18.72 8.21 43.71
CA ARG A 749 -19.41 8.75 42.53
C ARG A 749 -20.76 9.32 42.91
N VAL A 750 -21.13 10.37 42.20
CA VAL A 750 -22.44 11.00 42.28
C VAL A 750 -23.04 11.12 40.88
N ASP A 751 -24.37 11.12 40.81
CA ASP A 751 -25.11 11.33 39.56
C ASP A 751 -25.90 12.64 39.62
N GLU A 752 -25.73 13.48 38.59
CA GLU A 752 -26.42 14.76 38.48
C GLU A 752 -27.93 14.58 38.21
N GLU A 753 -28.37 13.43 37.70
CA GLU A 753 -29.78 13.11 37.43
C GLU A 753 -30.55 12.67 38.69
N THR A 754 -29.85 12.14 39.70
CA THR A 754 -30.46 11.63 40.94
C THR A 754 -30.39 12.61 42.11
N ARG A 755 -29.72 13.77 41.92
CA ARG A 755 -29.61 14.80 42.96
C ARG A 755 -30.97 15.32 43.41
N GLN A 756 -31.05 15.73 44.66
CA GLN A 756 -32.26 16.22 45.32
C GLN A 756 -32.03 17.65 45.78
N GLU A 757 -32.97 18.56 45.51
CA GLU A 757 -32.89 19.93 46.03
C GLU A 757 -33.15 19.89 47.54
N ILE A 758 -32.25 20.49 48.32
CA ILE A 758 -32.44 20.59 49.77
C ILE A 758 -33.38 21.75 50.05
N GLY A 759 -34.57 21.42 50.55
CA GLY A 759 -35.58 22.38 50.94
C GLY A 759 -35.33 22.99 52.32
N GLN A 760 -36.11 24.01 52.67
CA GLN A 760 -36.21 24.55 54.03
C GLN A 760 -37.67 24.48 54.48
N PHE A 761 -37.93 24.12 55.73
CA PHE A 761 -39.28 24.27 56.28
C PHE A 761 -39.63 25.76 56.41
N ALA A 762 -40.85 26.13 56.00
CA ALA A 762 -41.35 27.50 56.11
C ALA A 762 -42.57 27.57 57.03
N THR A 763 -42.51 28.38 58.08
CA THR A 763 -43.69 28.79 58.85
C THR A 763 -44.10 30.22 58.48
N PRO A 764 -45.39 30.49 58.20
CA PRO A 764 -45.85 31.86 57.99
C PRO A 764 -45.72 32.71 59.27
N GLY A 765 -44.78 33.65 59.31
CA GLY A 765 -44.74 34.75 60.29
C GLY A 765 -43.68 34.69 61.42
N GLU A 766 -42.74 33.76 61.39
CA GLU A 766 -41.62 33.59 62.36
C GLU A 766 -40.27 33.41 61.57
N PRO A 767 -39.06 33.45 62.19
CA PRO A 767 -37.85 34.11 61.63
C PRO A 767 -37.10 33.43 60.46
N GLU A 768 -36.05 34.14 60.01
CA GLU A 768 -35.38 34.19 58.68
C GLU A 768 -35.24 32.89 57.86
N TYR A 769 -35.98 32.85 56.75
CA TYR A 769 -35.63 32.03 55.59
C TYR A 769 -34.23 32.42 55.09
N ILE A 770 -33.32 31.45 55.01
CA ILE A 770 -31.99 31.69 54.48
C ILE A 770 -32.05 31.52 52.97
N ASP A 771 -31.77 32.59 52.23
CA ASP A 771 -31.54 32.46 50.80
C ASP A 771 -30.23 31.68 50.59
N PRO A 772 -30.27 30.43 50.07
CA PRO A 772 -29.04 29.66 49.90
C PRO A 772 -28.08 30.30 48.90
N ALA A 773 -28.56 31.24 48.07
CA ALA A 773 -27.72 32.01 47.18
C ALA A 773 -26.83 33.04 47.92
N SER A 774 -27.18 33.39 49.16
CA SER A 774 -26.44 34.31 50.02
C SER A 774 -25.32 33.65 50.84
N VAL A 775 -25.24 32.31 50.83
CA VAL A 775 -24.23 31.56 51.58
C VAL A 775 -22.87 31.71 50.92
N ASP A 776 -21.92 32.29 51.66
CA ASP A 776 -20.54 32.52 51.22
C ASP A 776 -19.65 31.29 51.47
N GLN A 777 -19.90 30.56 52.57
CA GLN A 777 -19.23 29.30 52.92
C GLN A 777 -20.20 28.36 53.62
N LEU A 778 -20.02 27.05 53.42
CA LEU A 778 -20.85 26.00 53.99
C LEU A 778 -19.97 24.80 54.32
N VAL A 779 -20.07 24.28 55.54
CA VAL A 779 -19.46 23.01 55.94
C VAL A 779 -20.51 22.14 56.66
N SER A 780 -20.53 20.86 56.33
CA SER A 780 -21.30 19.85 57.06
C SER A 780 -20.56 19.51 58.34
N VAL A 781 -21.25 19.63 59.48
CA VAL A 781 -20.67 19.41 60.81
C VAL A 781 -21.11 18.05 61.40
N GLY A 782 -21.84 17.24 60.62
CA GLY A 782 -22.45 16.02 61.11
C GLY A 782 -23.67 16.30 61.98
N ASP A 783 -24.23 15.27 62.60
CA ASP A 783 -25.33 15.40 63.56
C ASP A 783 -24.81 15.96 64.89
N MET A 784 -25.27 17.16 65.24
CA MET A 784 -24.95 17.82 66.51
C MET A 784 -25.98 17.51 67.59
N GLY A 785 -27.04 16.75 67.30
CA GLY A 785 -28.08 16.32 68.24
C GLY A 785 -27.63 15.21 69.20
N ALA A 786 -28.48 14.93 70.20
CA ALA A 786 -28.22 13.89 71.21
C ALA A 786 -28.58 12.46 70.78
N ASP A 787 -29.35 12.33 69.69
CA ASP A 787 -29.75 11.04 69.11
C ASP A 787 -29.03 10.90 67.77
N PRO A 788 -28.06 9.98 67.63
CA PRO A 788 -27.24 9.83 66.44
C PRO A 788 -28.07 9.20 65.32
N ASP A 789 -28.91 10.01 64.67
CA ASP A 789 -29.65 9.63 63.48
C ASP A 789 -28.82 10.08 62.28
N ALA A 790 -28.28 9.13 61.52
CA ALA A 790 -27.38 9.39 60.40
C ALA A 790 -27.99 10.37 59.38
N ALA A 791 -29.32 10.46 59.29
CA ALA A 791 -30.07 11.34 58.40
C ALA A 791 -30.32 12.77 58.92
N LYS A 792 -29.78 13.16 60.08
CA LYS A 792 -29.89 14.52 60.66
C LYS A 792 -28.55 15.25 60.65
N VAL A 793 -28.00 15.42 59.47
CA VAL A 793 -26.71 16.09 59.31
C VAL A 793 -26.91 17.60 59.36
N ASP A 794 -26.15 18.30 60.21
CA ASP A 794 -26.25 19.75 60.38
C ASP A 794 -25.13 20.49 59.63
N PHE A 795 -25.28 21.82 59.46
CA PHE A 795 -24.26 22.67 58.84
C PHE A 795 -23.90 23.90 59.65
N ALA A 796 -22.67 24.36 59.45
CA ALA A 796 -22.25 25.72 59.77
C ALA A 796 -22.04 26.51 58.47
N ALA A 797 -22.56 27.75 58.44
CA ALA A 797 -22.50 28.59 57.24
C ALA A 797 -22.06 30.03 57.56
N VAL A 798 -21.30 30.64 56.66
CA VAL A 798 -20.99 32.07 56.69
C VAL A 798 -21.90 32.79 55.70
N ILE A 799 -22.61 33.81 56.18
CA ILE A 799 -23.46 34.68 55.37
C ILE A 799 -23.06 36.12 55.68
N GLY A 800 -22.40 36.79 54.74
CA GLY A 800 -21.87 38.13 54.94
C GLY A 800 -20.72 38.16 55.95
N ASP A 801 -21.02 38.51 57.20
CA ASP A 801 -20.05 38.56 58.31
C ASP A 801 -20.50 37.73 59.54
N THR A 802 -21.61 37.01 59.40
CA THR A 802 -22.31 36.29 60.46
C THR A 802 -22.10 34.79 60.29
N LEU A 803 -21.89 34.08 61.41
CA LEU A 803 -21.87 32.61 61.44
C LEU A 803 -23.26 32.09 61.79
N TRP A 804 -23.73 31.12 61.03
CA TRP A 804 -25.04 30.49 61.15
C TRP A 804 -24.92 29.01 61.45
N TYR A 805 -25.85 28.51 62.25
CA TYR A 805 -26.11 27.09 62.41
C TYR A 805 -27.37 26.72 61.64
N LEU A 806 -27.28 25.68 60.81
CA LEU A 806 -28.36 25.19 59.96
C LEU A 806 -28.67 23.74 60.33
N PRO A 807 -29.70 23.50 61.16
CA PRO A 807 -30.05 22.14 61.56
C PRO A 807 -30.61 21.34 60.37
N GLY A 808 -30.16 20.11 60.20
CA GLY A 808 -30.67 19.17 59.23
C GLY A 808 -31.95 18.47 59.68
N TYR A 809 -32.71 17.99 58.72
CA TYR A 809 -33.89 17.18 58.94
C TYR A 809 -33.94 16.04 57.92
N THR A 810 -34.51 14.91 58.37
CA THR A 810 -34.58 13.68 57.58
C THR A 810 -35.28 13.88 56.23
N GLY A 811 -34.70 13.30 55.16
CA GLY A 811 -35.25 13.41 53.81
C GLY A 811 -34.91 14.72 53.08
N GLY A 812 -33.72 15.27 53.30
CA GLY A 812 -33.17 16.33 52.45
C GLY A 812 -33.77 17.72 52.71
N HIS A 813 -34.06 18.07 53.96
CA HIS A 813 -34.54 19.40 54.33
C HIS A 813 -33.68 20.01 55.43
N LEU A 814 -33.60 21.33 55.47
CA LEU A 814 -33.13 22.08 56.62
C LEU A 814 -34.32 22.47 57.51
N ASP A 815 -34.10 22.38 58.81
CA ASP A 815 -34.94 23.04 59.81
C ASP A 815 -34.58 24.53 59.90
N TYR A 816 -35.13 25.24 60.89
CA TYR A 816 -34.90 26.67 61.07
C TYR A 816 -33.43 26.98 61.41
N GLY A 817 -32.73 27.62 60.47
CA GLY A 817 -31.39 28.15 60.70
C GLY A 817 -31.42 29.42 61.54
N TYR A 818 -30.37 29.63 62.35
CA TYR A 818 -30.22 30.83 63.17
C TYR A 818 -28.76 31.26 63.32
N PRO A 819 -28.49 32.57 63.50
CA PRO A 819 -27.14 33.06 63.69
C PRO A 819 -26.62 32.67 65.08
N ILE A 820 -25.38 32.17 65.11
CA ILE A 820 -24.64 31.82 66.33
C ILE A 820 -23.50 32.82 66.62
N ALA A 821 -23.19 33.71 65.67
CA ALA A 821 -22.35 34.89 65.89
C ALA A 821 -22.60 36.01 64.88
N ASP A 822 -22.75 37.25 65.36
CA ASP A 822 -23.20 38.38 64.53
C ASP A 822 -22.16 38.95 63.56
N THR A 823 -20.86 38.96 63.92
CA THR A 823 -19.79 39.61 63.14
C THR A 823 -18.44 38.88 63.27
N GLY A 824 -17.47 39.19 62.40
CA GLY A 824 -16.10 38.70 62.46
C GLY A 824 -15.81 37.44 61.65
N TRP A 825 -16.80 36.92 60.92
CA TRP A 825 -16.69 35.65 60.19
C TRP A 825 -16.44 35.81 58.70
N LYS A 826 -16.59 37.02 58.13
CA LYS A 826 -16.36 37.30 56.71
C LYS A 826 -14.96 36.89 56.23
N ASN A 827 -13.96 37.00 57.10
CA ASN A 827 -12.57 36.68 56.79
C ASN A 827 -12.13 35.32 57.33
N MET A 828 -13.04 34.46 57.77
CA MET A 828 -12.72 33.11 58.26
C MET A 828 -12.91 32.08 57.15
N THR A 829 -12.09 31.03 57.11
CA THR A 829 -12.38 29.79 56.38
C THR A 829 -12.84 28.74 57.37
N LEU A 830 -14.04 28.19 57.17
CA LEU A 830 -14.56 27.09 57.99
C LEU A 830 -13.98 25.75 57.54
N VAL A 831 -13.71 24.88 58.50
CA VAL A 831 -13.29 23.49 58.30
C VAL A 831 -14.00 22.63 59.35
N SER A 832 -14.62 21.53 58.93
CA SER A 832 -15.33 20.62 59.82
C SER A 832 -14.47 19.40 60.16
N PRO A 833 -13.83 19.35 61.34
CA PRO A 833 -13.06 18.19 61.75
C PRO A 833 -13.91 17.10 62.41
N GLY A 834 -15.15 17.40 62.81
CA GLY A 834 -15.96 16.56 63.70
C GLY A 834 -15.51 16.70 65.15
N ASP A 835 -15.70 15.66 65.94
CA ASP A 835 -15.15 15.56 67.30
C ASP A 835 -13.63 15.32 67.21
N LEU A 836 -12.86 16.41 67.23
CA LEU A 836 -11.41 16.37 67.06
C LEU A 836 -10.70 16.12 68.38
N ASP A 837 -11.23 16.67 69.48
CA ASP A 837 -10.65 16.51 70.81
C ASP A 837 -11.11 15.24 71.56
N GLY A 838 -12.10 14.54 71.02
CA GLY A 838 -12.61 13.26 71.51
C GLY A 838 -13.55 13.41 72.70
N ASP A 839 -14.14 14.59 72.93
CA ASP A 839 -15.03 14.86 74.05
C ASP A 839 -16.49 14.44 73.79
N GLY A 840 -16.79 13.92 72.60
CA GLY A 840 -18.11 13.47 72.17
C GLY A 840 -18.96 14.58 71.56
N HIS A 841 -18.40 15.78 71.40
CA HIS A 841 -19.08 16.93 70.79
C HIS A 841 -18.38 17.37 69.51
N THR A 842 -19.16 17.85 68.56
CA THR A 842 -18.65 18.32 67.27
C THR A 842 -17.84 19.60 67.45
N ASP A 843 -16.64 19.65 66.89
CA ASP A 843 -15.80 20.85 66.86
C ASP A 843 -15.88 21.60 65.52
N LEU A 844 -15.41 22.85 65.52
CA LEU A 844 -15.25 23.66 64.31
C LEU A 844 -13.85 24.24 64.23
N ILE A 845 -13.20 24.12 63.07
CA ILE A 845 -11.95 24.84 62.81
C ILE A 845 -12.25 26.09 62.00
N ALA A 846 -11.69 27.22 62.43
CA ALA A 846 -11.79 28.50 61.75
C ALA A 846 -10.40 29.08 61.49
N ARG A 847 -10.09 29.37 60.22
CA ARG A 847 -8.84 30.02 59.81
C ARG A 847 -9.09 31.47 59.44
N ASP A 848 -8.41 32.38 60.10
CA ASP A 848 -8.33 33.78 59.66
C ASP A 848 -7.53 33.85 58.34
N THR A 849 -8.20 34.23 57.26
CA THR A 849 -7.66 34.21 55.89
C THR A 849 -6.53 35.21 55.67
N VAL A 850 -6.41 36.25 56.52
CA VAL A 850 -5.43 37.33 56.36
C VAL A 850 -4.16 37.02 57.15
N SER A 851 -4.30 36.71 58.43
CA SER A 851 -3.18 36.39 59.33
C SER A 851 -2.68 34.95 59.15
N GLY A 852 -3.54 34.04 58.69
CA GLY A 852 -3.25 32.62 58.63
C GLY A 852 -3.27 31.91 59.98
N GLN A 853 -3.82 32.55 61.02
CA GLN A 853 -4.05 31.91 62.32
C GLN A 853 -5.24 30.96 62.23
N VAL A 854 -5.06 29.73 62.71
CA VAL A 854 -6.09 28.71 62.77
C VAL A 854 -6.51 28.50 64.22
N TRP A 855 -7.81 28.50 64.47
CA TRP A 855 -8.43 28.26 65.77
C TRP A 855 -9.25 26.98 65.71
N LEU A 856 -9.13 26.15 66.74
CA LEU A 856 -10.06 25.06 67.03
C LEU A 856 -11.09 25.61 68.01
N HIS A 857 -12.33 25.75 67.58
CA HIS A 857 -13.48 26.07 68.42
C HIS A 857 -14.06 24.76 68.94
N GLN A 858 -13.89 24.51 70.24
CA GLN A 858 -14.28 23.25 70.85
C GLN A 858 -15.80 23.23 71.10
N GLY A 859 -16.46 22.17 70.64
CA GLY A 859 -17.86 21.89 70.93
C GLY A 859 -18.06 21.67 72.43
N LYS A 860 -19.22 22.06 72.97
CA LYS A 860 -19.56 21.83 74.37
C LYS A 860 -20.96 21.25 74.49
N PRO A 861 -21.26 20.47 75.54
CA PRO A 861 -22.57 19.85 75.70
C PRO A 861 -23.67 20.90 75.81
N GLY A 862 -24.70 20.75 74.97
CA GLY A 862 -25.94 21.49 75.02
C GLY A 862 -26.94 20.92 76.04
N PRO A 863 -28.06 21.63 76.29
CA PRO A 863 -29.08 21.19 77.25
C PRO A 863 -29.77 19.86 76.92
N ASP A 864 -29.78 19.48 75.64
CA ASP A 864 -30.35 18.24 75.12
C ASP A 864 -29.38 17.06 75.15
N GLY A 865 -28.10 17.31 75.47
CA GLY A 865 -27.02 16.31 75.44
C GLY A 865 -26.25 16.26 74.13
N GLY A 866 -26.68 17.02 73.11
CA GLY A 866 -25.94 17.24 71.87
C GLY A 866 -24.84 18.29 72.03
N THR A 867 -24.33 18.80 70.92
CA THR A 867 -23.37 19.92 70.91
C THR A 867 -24.12 21.25 70.89
N ASP A 868 -23.80 22.16 71.82
CA ASP A 868 -24.31 23.54 71.83
C ASP A 868 -23.74 24.32 70.64
N PRO A 869 -24.56 24.74 69.66
CA PRO A 869 -24.07 25.45 68.48
C PRO A 869 -23.37 26.78 68.80
N PHE A 870 -23.74 27.45 69.90
CA PHE A 870 -23.08 28.70 70.31
C PHE A 870 -21.62 28.48 70.77
N SER A 871 -21.29 27.28 71.24
CA SER A 871 -19.91 26.94 71.63
C SER A 871 -18.94 26.94 70.44
N LEU A 872 -19.43 26.69 69.22
CA LEU A 872 -18.64 26.74 67.99
C LEU A 872 -18.23 28.17 67.59
N ALA A 873 -18.89 29.18 68.17
CA ALA A 873 -18.60 30.58 67.92
C ALA A 873 -17.85 31.27 69.07
N ASP A 874 -17.87 30.69 70.28
CA ASP A 874 -17.39 31.35 71.49
C ASP A 874 -15.84 31.51 71.49
N PRO A 875 -15.31 32.75 71.58
CA PRO A 875 -13.88 32.95 71.72
C PRO A 875 -13.27 32.35 73.00
N ALA A 876 -14.08 32.02 74.01
CA ALA A 876 -13.62 31.38 75.24
C ALA A 876 -13.39 29.88 75.11
N THR A 877 -14.05 29.21 74.15
CA THR A 877 -13.90 27.77 73.87
C THR A 877 -12.83 27.49 72.82
N ARG A 878 -12.29 28.52 72.15
CA ARG A 878 -11.31 28.32 71.08
C ARG A 878 -9.86 28.25 71.58
N THR A 879 -9.07 27.40 70.95
CA THR A 879 -7.62 27.29 71.18
C THR A 879 -6.84 27.48 69.88
N ALA A 880 -5.61 27.99 69.99
CA ALA A 880 -4.75 28.17 68.82
C ALA A 880 -4.28 26.79 68.30
N TYR A 881 -4.63 26.46 67.06
CA TYR A 881 -4.41 25.12 66.50
C TYR A 881 -3.27 25.05 65.48
N ALA A 882 -3.17 26.05 64.61
CA ALA A 882 -2.05 26.19 63.66
C ALA A 882 -1.84 27.66 63.30
N THR A 883 -0.71 28.00 62.67
CA THR A 883 -0.41 29.36 62.22
C THR A 883 0.39 29.35 60.93
N GLY A 884 0.52 30.51 60.28
CA GLY A 884 1.30 30.64 59.04
C GLY A 884 0.60 30.13 57.77
N LEU A 885 -0.74 30.07 57.78
CA LEU A 885 -1.55 29.59 56.66
C LEU A 885 -2.43 30.68 56.01
N PRO A 886 -1.92 31.89 55.66
CA PRO A 886 -2.78 32.92 55.09
C PRO A 886 -3.26 32.50 53.70
N ALA A 887 -4.50 32.87 53.33
CA ALA A 887 -5.16 32.43 52.10
C ALA A 887 -4.40 32.85 50.83
N THR A 888 -3.58 33.89 50.89
CA THR A 888 -2.71 34.32 49.78
C THR A 888 -1.64 33.29 49.41
N THR A 889 -1.24 32.43 50.35
CA THR A 889 -0.26 31.35 50.14
C THR A 889 -0.89 29.97 50.24
N HIS A 890 -1.95 29.83 51.03
CA HIS A 890 -2.68 28.59 51.23
C HIS A 890 -4.16 28.80 50.91
N PRO A 891 -4.58 28.88 49.64
CA PRO A 891 -5.92 29.34 49.28
C PRO A 891 -7.02 28.41 49.80
N LEU A 892 -6.80 27.09 49.78
CA LEU A 892 -7.80 26.09 50.17
C LEU A 892 -7.36 25.31 51.42
N MET A 893 -8.33 24.95 52.26
CA MET A 893 -8.13 24.16 53.47
C MET A 893 -9.38 23.32 53.78
N THR A 894 -9.22 22.07 54.20
CA THR A 894 -10.32 21.16 54.62
C THR A 894 -9.82 20.11 55.61
N ALA A 895 -10.72 19.26 56.11
CA ALA A 895 -10.47 18.11 56.96
C ALA A 895 -11.32 16.93 56.49
N THR A 896 -10.68 15.87 56.01
CA THR A 896 -11.40 14.70 55.48
C THR A 896 -11.71 13.69 56.57
N GLY A 897 -10.93 13.64 57.65
CA GLY A 897 -11.05 12.66 58.73
C GLY A 897 -9.67 12.20 59.20
N ASP A 898 -9.60 11.07 59.91
CA ASP A 898 -8.34 10.42 60.28
C ASP A 898 -7.69 9.72 59.07
N ALA A 899 -6.90 10.48 58.30
CA ALA A 899 -6.29 10.02 57.07
C ALA A 899 -4.96 9.28 57.32
N SER A 900 -4.40 9.36 58.53
CA SER A 900 -3.17 8.69 58.93
C SER A 900 -3.37 7.44 59.80
N GLY A 901 -4.60 7.19 60.25
CA GLY A 901 -4.98 6.05 61.09
C GLY A 901 -4.56 6.20 62.55
N ASP A 902 -4.34 7.43 63.04
CA ASP A 902 -3.91 7.70 64.41
C ASP A 902 -5.05 7.98 65.40
N GLY A 903 -6.30 7.93 64.90
CA GLY A 903 -7.52 8.17 65.65
C GLY A 903 -7.90 9.65 65.78
N VAL A 904 -7.20 10.57 65.11
CA VAL A 904 -7.46 12.01 65.17
C VAL A 904 -7.70 12.56 63.76
N THR A 905 -8.65 13.47 63.60
CA THR A 905 -8.88 14.13 62.32
C THR A 905 -7.68 14.96 61.86
N ASP A 906 -7.27 14.76 60.61
CA ASP A 906 -6.18 15.46 59.95
C ASP A 906 -6.67 16.62 59.08
N LEU A 907 -5.77 17.57 58.76
CA LEU A 907 -6.09 18.71 57.89
C LEU A 907 -5.30 18.67 56.57
N TRP A 908 -5.89 19.27 55.56
CA TRP A 908 -5.30 19.45 54.25
C TRP A 908 -5.29 20.92 53.87
N SER A 909 -4.24 21.36 53.18
CA SER A 909 -4.24 22.68 52.56
C SER A 909 -3.47 22.69 51.26
N THR A 910 -3.88 23.52 50.32
CA THR A 910 -3.03 23.82 49.16
C THR A 910 -1.96 24.85 49.53
N HIS A 911 -0.80 24.84 48.86
CA HIS A 911 0.26 25.83 49.03
C HIS A 911 0.76 26.32 47.67
N LEU A 912 0.67 27.63 47.42
CA LEU A 912 1.07 28.28 46.17
C LEU A 912 2.57 28.60 46.18
N ILE A 913 3.26 28.13 45.14
CA ILE A 913 4.66 28.48 44.84
C ILE A 913 4.67 29.08 43.44
N THR A 914 5.56 30.02 43.12
CA THR A 914 5.59 30.67 41.80
C THR A 914 5.56 29.64 40.65
N GLY A 915 4.46 29.62 39.89
CA GLY A 915 4.26 28.70 38.75
C GLY A 915 3.87 27.25 39.11
N SER A 916 3.57 26.94 40.37
CA SER A 916 3.15 25.61 40.82
C SER A 916 2.21 25.69 42.04
N GLY A 917 1.65 24.57 42.47
CA GLY A 917 0.89 24.48 43.72
C GLY A 917 0.95 23.08 44.28
N ASN A 918 1.15 22.98 45.58
CA ASN A 918 1.32 21.73 46.29
C ASN A 918 0.09 21.41 47.16
N LEU A 919 -0.11 20.14 47.47
CA LEU A 919 -0.97 19.69 48.57
C LEU A 919 -0.11 19.40 49.80
N MET A 920 -0.52 20.00 50.91
CA MET A 920 0.08 19.84 52.22
C MET A 920 -0.88 19.05 53.12
N PHE A 921 -0.34 18.06 53.82
CA PHE A 921 -1.02 17.27 54.84
C PHE A 921 -0.56 17.75 56.22
N HIS A 922 -1.48 18.04 57.12
CA HIS A 922 -1.19 18.49 58.49
C HIS A 922 -1.73 17.43 59.44
N PRO A 923 -0.86 16.58 60.01
CA PRO A 923 -1.30 15.60 60.98
C PRO A 923 -1.94 16.29 62.19
N GLY A 924 -3.14 15.82 62.57
CA GLY A 924 -3.96 16.38 63.63
C GLY A 924 -3.38 16.16 65.04
N ARG A 925 -4.01 16.80 66.03
CA ARG A 925 -3.86 16.47 67.45
C ARG A 925 -5.17 16.73 68.19
N ALA A 926 -5.61 15.78 69.00
CA ALA A 926 -6.77 15.97 69.87
C ALA A 926 -6.59 17.13 70.88
N THR A 927 -5.35 17.42 71.29
CA THR A 927 -5.06 18.57 72.15
C THR A 927 -3.80 19.32 71.71
N GLY A 928 -3.85 20.65 71.83
CA GLY A 928 -2.75 21.54 71.45
C GLY A 928 -2.67 21.77 69.93
N ALA A 929 -1.53 22.29 69.47
CA ALA A 929 -1.35 22.64 68.06
C ALA A 929 -1.12 21.41 67.16
N ALA A 930 -1.65 21.46 65.94
CA ALA A 930 -1.41 20.46 64.88
C ALA A 930 0.09 20.29 64.58
N GLN A 931 0.46 19.14 64.03
CA GLN A 931 1.85 18.88 63.64
C GLN A 931 2.27 19.78 62.46
N PRO A 932 3.59 19.98 62.26
CA PRO A 932 4.08 20.66 61.06
C PRO A 932 3.62 19.96 59.76
N PRO A 933 3.27 20.73 58.72
CA PRO A 933 2.77 20.15 57.47
C PRO A 933 3.82 19.34 56.71
N LEU A 934 3.35 18.28 56.05
CA LEU A 934 4.08 17.42 55.15
C LEU A 934 3.67 17.68 53.71
N LEU A 935 4.64 17.77 52.80
CA LEU A 935 4.38 17.83 51.36
C LEU A 935 3.99 16.45 50.85
N VAL A 936 2.76 16.30 50.37
CA VAL A 936 2.22 14.99 49.93
C VAL A 936 1.81 14.96 48.47
N GLY A 937 1.50 16.12 47.87
CA GLY A 937 1.22 16.25 46.44
C GLY A 937 2.05 17.37 45.79
N PRO A 938 3.20 17.07 45.16
CA PRO A 938 4.01 18.10 44.52
C PRO A 938 3.42 18.53 43.17
N GLY A 939 3.09 19.82 43.03
CA GLY A 939 2.63 20.40 41.77
C GLY A 939 1.17 20.12 41.41
N GLY A 940 0.63 20.89 40.45
CA GLY A 940 -0.74 20.75 39.93
C GLY A 940 -1.86 21.30 40.82
N TRP A 941 -1.70 21.34 42.15
CA TRP A 941 -2.79 21.73 43.06
C TRP A 941 -3.22 23.21 42.98
N HIS A 942 -2.43 24.08 42.34
CA HIS A 942 -2.83 25.46 42.03
C HIS A 942 -4.00 25.57 41.03
N THR A 943 -4.32 24.47 40.32
CA THR A 943 -5.48 24.42 39.43
C THR A 943 -6.77 24.10 40.17
N ILE A 944 -6.71 23.60 41.41
CA ILE A 944 -7.91 23.30 42.19
C ILE A 944 -8.54 24.61 42.69
N ARG A 945 -9.87 24.66 42.70
CA ARG A 945 -10.70 25.81 43.05
C ARG A 945 -11.50 25.60 44.33
N SER A 946 -11.83 24.37 44.65
CA SER A 946 -12.48 23.97 45.90
C SER A 946 -12.05 22.56 46.31
N ILE A 947 -12.05 22.29 47.61
CA ILE A 947 -11.82 20.98 48.21
C ILE A 947 -12.83 20.78 49.34
N ALA A 948 -13.35 19.57 49.49
CA ALA A 948 -14.13 19.13 50.63
C ALA A 948 -13.51 17.84 51.14
#